data_AF-A0A6M3ZCT8-F1
#
_entry.id   AF-A0A6M3ZCT8-F1
#
_cell.length_a   1.000
_cell.length_b   1.000
_cell.length_c   1.000
_cell.angle_alpha   90.00
_cell.angle_beta   90.00
_cell.angle_gamma   90.00
#
_symmetry.space_group_name_H-M   'P 1'
#
loop_
_entity.id
_entity.type
_entity.pdbx_description
1 polymer ?
#
loop_
_entity_poly.entity_id
_entity_poly.type
_entity_poly.pdbx_seq_one_letter_code
_entity_poly.pdbx_strand_id
1 'polypeptide(L)'
;MKGKKDGLNKQVHIYSIDTSAFYNDQENKLHNKILKSYRYRDHLRKLEHVDKKHKKYITQRIISLKEKLYNAFNDHNQIRTLRTDSLKDNNVISLFDSVLTRTLGIKENSLSEEIMVVQTYHFQILRDIIDKGFIHNNEKYVYFTSSAGQIRTKKSCFIKQSTLDKYQNALTCGLSVEHINAQGGSSINKWNSYMALSNSASSSWEIDIDKAIVVNDLETNVSSLVDYIDRDTYEITRKIMDIPIEHTDGCGMMLPSLSQKSFMVRLPWVKGLLVPFDFRKFAEKHSSFIVKDVYGKEWDIIKDDIQIIFTKSQFKMWKYYDSWDDYRYKFKKYGCLGAKLNEEDPSVEGKLTYQMLQTLTDITDEELKQISSKTVSEITQLGTDKETMMKVLGATEKNKHKTSLQEALLIYPELLNDDHTKEIIKNKKKSMIKDAKSGKLLVSDARYTYLCPDLYAFCERLFLGIESPKGLLSGSDVHCSLYDEGYIDILRSPHLFREHGVRWNKKNEEYEKWFITPGVYTSIHDPISKLLQFDNDGDKALIISDELIVNIAKRNMADIVPLYYEMSVAQKQEINSRNIYEALTLAYGINIGEYSNNITKIWNSDNINLDVIKWLCMENNFTIDFAKTLFMPTRPDHVDEKIKDYIKNKVPHFFINAKDKEEHSVESINESTVNKLDSIIPSDRINFAAVAGKFDYRFLLKNKEIKLNEAVINEYKRLDRNKKWLMNDEEAKPGQKLYVYKIIKQKLLEIHNDDGFITDVLVKHLYKKKSKYKSTLWECFGDIVLENIKHNLKTFKGCCICGKAFKPTSNKAKYCQSCGKKKERDKYKKYNKKRINHR
;
A
#
# COMPACT_ATOMS: atom_id res chain seq x y z
N MET A 1 26.57 9.19 -8.63
CA MET A 1 25.85 9.95 -7.58
C MET A 1 24.64 10.61 -8.22
N LYS A 2 23.48 10.60 -7.52
CA LYS A 2 22.16 11.24 -7.82
C LYS A 2 21.41 10.68 -9.06
N GLY A 3 20.15 10.25 -9.01
CA GLY A 3 19.15 10.17 -7.95
C GLY A 3 18.58 8.76 -7.78
N LYS A 4 18.72 8.22 -6.57
CA LYS A 4 17.91 7.10 -6.07
C LYS A 4 16.58 7.73 -5.61
N LYS A 5 15.43 7.05 -5.77
CA LYS A 5 14.22 7.38 -5.00
C LYS A 5 14.56 7.16 -3.52
N ASP A 6 15.09 8.19 -2.85
CA ASP A 6 15.78 8.07 -1.55
C ASP A 6 14.84 7.85 -0.35
N GLY A 7 13.52 8.09 -0.47
CA GLY A 7 12.62 7.99 0.69
C GLY A 7 12.20 6.57 1.11
N LEU A 8 12.28 5.57 0.23
CA LEU A 8 11.75 4.22 0.49
C LEU A 8 12.81 3.16 0.83
N ASN A 9 14.10 3.52 0.77
CA ASN A 9 15.19 2.62 1.18
C ASN A 9 15.73 2.94 2.57
N LYS A 10 15.52 4.17 3.05
CA LYS A 10 15.92 4.59 4.39
C LYS A 10 14.90 4.06 5.38
N GLN A 11 15.35 3.19 6.27
CA GLN A 11 14.54 2.63 7.33
C GLN A 11 15.16 2.94 8.68
N VAL A 12 14.31 3.07 9.69
CA VAL A 12 14.70 3.08 11.09
C VAL A 12 13.97 1.95 11.79
N HIS A 13 14.53 1.45 12.89
CA HIS A 13 13.94 0.36 13.63
C HIS A 13 13.43 0.88 14.97
N ILE A 14 12.25 0.41 15.39
CA ILE A 14 11.64 0.77 16.67
C ILE A 14 11.02 -0.47 17.32
N TYR A 15 10.73 -0.41 18.60
CA TYR A 15 9.97 -1.46 19.28
C TYR A 15 8.47 -1.37 18.97
N SER A 16 7.88 -2.52 18.66
CA SER A 16 6.46 -2.79 18.58
C SER A 16 6.12 -3.88 19.59
N ILE A 17 5.60 -3.47 20.73
CA ILE A 17 5.25 -4.33 21.86
C ILE A 17 3.74 -4.41 22.02
N ASP A 18 3.27 -5.22 22.95
CA ASP A 18 1.85 -5.31 23.29
C ASP A 18 1.59 -5.00 24.77
N THR A 19 0.33 -4.84 25.15
CA THR A 19 -0.08 -4.48 26.52
C THR A 19 0.46 -5.39 27.63
N SER A 20 0.85 -6.64 27.34
CA SER A 20 1.47 -7.54 28.32
C SER A 20 2.88 -7.13 28.76
N ALA A 21 3.54 -6.26 28.00
CA ALA A 21 4.84 -5.70 28.33
C ALA A 21 4.80 -4.77 29.56
N PHE A 22 3.61 -4.33 29.98
CA PHE A 22 3.39 -3.40 31.10
C PHE A 22 2.80 -4.08 32.33
N TYR A 23 2.88 -5.41 32.40
CA TYR A 23 2.48 -6.14 33.59
C TYR A 23 3.48 -5.94 34.73
N ASN A 24 2.97 -5.71 35.93
CA ASN A 24 3.77 -5.85 37.15
C ASN A 24 4.06 -7.35 37.43
N ASP A 25 4.89 -7.61 38.44
CA ASP A 25 5.31 -8.98 38.78
C ASP A 25 4.14 -9.92 39.11
N GLN A 26 3.11 -9.42 39.80
CA GLN A 26 1.93 -10.21 40.16
C GLN A 26 1.08 -10.53 38.93
N GLU A 27 0.77 -9.52 38.11
CA GLU A 27 0.03 -9.65 36.86
C GLU A 27 0.75 -10.62 35.90
N ASN A 28 2.07 -10.49 35.77
CA ASN A 28 2.88 -11.37 34.92
C ASN A 28 2.90 -12.81 35.45
N LYS A 29 3.00 -13.02 36.77
CA LYS A 29 2.90 -14.36 37.39
C LYS A 29 1.54 -15.00 37.09
N LEU A 30 0.44 -14.25 37.16
CA LEU A 30 -0.91 -14.72 36.82
C LEU A 30 -1.03 -15.05 35.33
N HIS A 31 -0.57 -14.17 34.46
CA HIS A 31 -0.54 -14.38 33.01
C HIS A 31 0.23 -15.65 32.63
N ASN A 32 1.41 -15.87 33.21
CA ASN A 32 2.20 -17.08 32.99
C ASN A 32 1.47 -18.36 33.45
N LYS A 33 0.71 -18.31 34.55
CA LYS A 33 -0.14 -19.44 34.98
C LYS A 33 -1.27 -19.72 33.98
N ILE A 34 -1.85 -18.67 33.37
CA ILE A 34 -2.87 -18.79 32.31
C ILE A 34 -2.26 -19.46 31.07
N LEU A 35 -1.11 -18.98 30.59
CA LEU A 35 -0.43 -19.55 29.42
C LEU A 35 -0.09 -21.04 29.61
N LYS A 36 0.44 -21.41 30.79
CA LYS A 36 0.67 -22.82 31.14
C LYS A 36 -0.62 -23.65 31.09
N SER A 37 -1.73 -23.09 31.57
CA SER A 37 -3.03 -23.76 31.56
C SER A 37 -3.59 -23.93 30.15
N TYR A 38 -3.38 -22.96 29.24
CA TYR A 38 -3.73 -23.11 27.82
C TYR A 38 -2.91 -24.20 27.13
N ARG A 39 -1.59 -24.23 27.31
CA ARG A 39 -0.73 -25.27 26.74
C ARG A 39 -1.17 -26.67 27.18
N TYR A 40 -1.51 -26.80 28.46
CA TYR A 40 -2.03 -28.06 28.98
C TYR A 40 -3.40 -28.41 28.39
N ARG A 41 -4.32 -27.45 28.25
CA ARG A 41 -5.61 -27.66 27.56
C ARG A 41 -5.42 -28.15 26.13
N ASP A 42 -4.49 -27.56 25.39
CA ASP A 42 -4.25 -27.91 24.00
C ASP A 42 -3.56 -29.29 23.88
N HIS A 43 -2.70 -29.65 24.84
CA HIS A 43 -2.20 -31.01 24.96
C HIS A 43 -3.33 -32.02 25.21
N LEU A 44 -4.26 -31.72 26.13
CA LEU A 44 -5.44 -32.54 26.39
C LEU A 44 -6.38 -32.69 25.17
N ARG A 45 -6.35 -31.76 24.22
CA ARG A 45 -7.14 -31.86 22.97
C ARG A 45 -6.55 -32.86 21.98
N LYS A 46 -5.27 -33.18 22.07
CA LYS A 46 -4.57 -34.11 21.17
C LYS A 46 -4.65 -35.57 21.61
N LEU A 47 -5.09 -35.82 22.83
CA LEU A 47 -5.23 -37.16 23.39
C LEU A 47 -6.61 -37.72 23.03
N GLU A 48 -6.64 -38.95 22.49
CA GLU A 48 -7.88 -39.63 22.03
C GLU A 48 -8.85 -39.94 23.17
N HIS A 49 -8.33 -40.21 24.37
CA HIS A 49 -9.12 -40.51 25.56
C HIS A 49 -8.75 -39.58 26.72
N VAL A 50 -9.53 -38.51 26.89
CA VAL A 50 -9.40 -37.60 28.03
C VAL A 50 -10.73 -37.46 28.73
N ASP A 51 -10.71 -37.74 30.03
CA ASP A 51 -11.84 -37.55 30.93
C ASP A 51 -12.37 -36.10 30.83
N LYS A 52 -13.69 -35.98 30.58
CA LYS A 52 -14.42 -34.70 30.51
C LYS A 52 -14.19 -33.84 31.75
N LYS A 53 -13.96 -34.44 32.93
CA LYS A 53 -13.67 -33.74 34.19
C LYS A 53 -12.38 -32.92 34.12
N HIS A 54 -11.34 -33.44 33.48
CA HIS A 54 -10.06 -32.74 33.32
C HIS A 54 -10.18 -31.53 32.38
N LYS A 55 -10.91 -31.68 31.26
CA LYS A 55 -11.21 -30.57 30.34
C LYS A 55 -12.02 -29.47 31.03
N LYS A 56 -13.01 -29.85 31.85
CA LYS A 56 -13.83 -28.90 32.63
C LYS A 56 -13.00 -28.17 33.68
N TYR A 57 -12.21 -28.88 34.48
CA TYR A 57 -11.35 -28.28 35.51
C TYR A 57 -10.38 -27.24 34.93
N ILE A 58 -9.69 -27.56 33.84
CA ILE A 58 -8.75 -26.63 33.21
C ILE A 58 -9.44 -25.40 32.65
N THR A 59 -10.63 -25.57 32.08
CA THR A 59 -11.44 -24.44 31.60
C THR A 59 -11.83 -23.52 32.78
N GLN A 60 -12.32 -24.08 33.88
CA GLN A 60 -12.66 -23.32 35.10
C GLN A 60 -11.44 -22.63 35.73
N ARG A 61 -10.29 -23.32 35.78
CA ARG A 61 -9.03 -22.74 36.26
C ARG A 61 -8.60 -21.53 35.43
N ILE A 62 -8.72 -21.62 34.09
CA ILE A 62 -8.40 -20.49 33.20
C ILE A 62 -9.33 -19.31 33.47
N ILE A 63 -10.63 -19.55 33.66
CA ILE A 63 -11.61 -18.49 33.99
C ILE A 63 -11.23 -17.80 35.30
N SER A 64 -11.04 -18.57 36.38
CA SER A 64 -10.65 -18.01 37.68
C SER A 64 -9.33 -17.25 37.65
N LEU A 65 -8.33 -17.74 36.91
CA LEU A 65 -7.06 -17.02 36.77
C LEU A 65 -7.21 -15.72 35.97
N LYS A 66 -8.09 -15.68 34.96
CA LYS A 66 -8.41 -14.46 34.22
C LYS A 66 -9.09 -13.44 35.11
N GLU A 67 -10.07 -13.83 35.91
CA GLU A 67 -10.74 -12.94 36.87
C GLU A 67 -9.73 -12.32 37.83
N LYS A 68 -8.84 -13.14 38.42
CA LYS A 68 -7.75 -12.65 39.27
C LYS A 68 -6.81 -11.68 38.55
N LEU A 69 -6.52 -11.93 37.27
CA LEU A 69 -5.69 -11.04 36.47
C LEU A 69 -6.40 -9.70 36.21
N TYR A 70 -7.68 -9.71 35.87
CA TYR A 70 -8.46 -8.48 35.65
C TYR A 70 -8.63 -7.66 36.93
N ASN A 71 -8.85 -8.32 38.07
CA ASN A 71 -8.87 -7.63 39.36
C ASN A 71 -7.50 -6.99 39.65
N ALA A 72 -6.41 -7.72 39.42
CA ALA A 72 -5.06 -7.16 39.59
C ALA A 72 -4.80 -5.94 38.67
N PHE A 73 -5.37 -5.92 37.45
CA PHE A 73 -5.31 -4.73 36.58
C PHE A 73 -6.07 -3.55 37.18
N ASN A 74 -7.25 -3.79 37.76
CA ASN A 74 -8.07 -2.73 38.37
C ASN A 74 -7.48 -2.19 39.67
N ASP A 75 -6.77 -3.03 40.43
CA ASP A 75 -6.10 -2.64 41.67
C ASP A 75 -4.81 -1.84 41.42
N HIS A 76 -4.33 -1.77 40.16
CA HIS A 76 -3.11 -1.07 39.80
C HIS A 76 -3.33 0.44 39.64
N ASN A 77 -2.77 1.23 40.57
CA ASN A 77 -2.94 2.69 40.58
C ASN A 77 -1.67 3.49 40.22
N GLN A 78 -0.52 2.82 40.08
CA GLN A 78 0.76 3.49 39.82
C GLN A 78 1.01 3.69 38.31
N ILE A 79 2.07 4.43 37.97
CA ILE A 79 2.53 4.51 36.58
C ILE A 79 3.14 3.15 36.23
N ARG A 80 2.77 2.61 35.07
CA ARG A 80 3.29 1.31 34.61
C ARG A 80 4.74 1.44 34.15
N THR A 81 5.52 0.39 34.38
CA THR A 81 6.91 0.28 33.91
C THR A 81 6.99 -0.75 32.80
N LEU A 82 7.67 -0.39 31.72
CA LEU A 82 7.95 -1.33 30.63
C LEU A 82 8.94 -2.39 31.10
N ARG A 83 8.56 -3.65 30.96
CA ARG A 83 9.45 -4.76 31.29
C ARG A 83 10.56 -4.92 30.25
N THR A 84 11.81 -4.94 30.71
CA THR A 84 12.99 -5.10 29.85
C THR A 84 13.02 -6.44 29.14
N ASP A 85 12.49 -7.51 29.74
CA ASP A 85 12.41 -8.84 29.13
C ASP A 85 11.43 -8.92 27.95
N SER A 86 10.65 -7.86 27.70
CA SER A 86 9.75 -7.73 26.55
C SER A 86 10.42 -7.08 25.34
N LEU A 87 11.61 -6.48 25.50
CA LEU A 87 12.38 -5.84 24.43
C LEU A 87 13.28 -6.85 23.71
N LYS A 88 12.68 -7.60 22.78
CA LYS A 88 13.34 -8.66 22.02
C LYS A 88 13.44 -8.30 20.54
N ASP A 89 14.41 -8.90 19.83
CA ASP A 89 14.60 -8.70 18.38
C ASP A 89 13.34 -8.97 17.54
N ASN A 90 12.48 -9.90 17.98
CA ASN A 90 11.23 -10.22 17.30
C ASN A 90 10.11 -9.18 17.50
N ASN A 91 10.28 -8.28 18.47
CA ASN A 91 9.41 -7.12 18.71
C ASN A 91 9.94 -5.86 18.02
N VAL A 92 10.98 -5.97 17.17
CA VAL A 92 11.49 -4.84 16.39
C VAL A 92 10.78 -4.77 15.04
N ILE A 93 10.24 -3.60 14.72
CA ILE A 93 9.66 -3.29 13.41
C ILE A 93 10.49 -2.21 12.71
N SER A 94 10.46 -2.21 11.38
CA SER A 94 11.05 -1.14 10.59
C SER A 94 10.00 -0.13 10.16
N LEU A 95 10.32 1.14 10.32
CA LEU A 95 9.61 2.27 9.75
C LEU A 95 10.42 2.84 8.60
N PHE A 96 9.76 3.24 7.53
CA PHE A 96 10.40 4.03 6.47
C PHE A 96 10.64 5.45 6.96
N ASP A 97 11.56 6.14 6.28
CA ASP A 97 11.81 7.56 6.52
C ASP A 97 10.52 8.39 6.36
N SER A 98 10.34 9.34 7.26
CA SER A 98 9.12 10.13 7.44
C SER A 98 9.46 11.50 8.01
N VAL A 99 8.49 12.42 8.05
CA VAL A 99 8.71 13.73 8.70
C VAL A 99 9.08 13.54 10.16
N LEU A 100 8.37 12.64 10.87
CA LEU A 100 8.65 12.34 12.27
C LEU A 100 10.10 11.88 12.46
N THR A 101 10.55 10.85 11.74
CA THR A 101 11.91 10.30 11.93
C THR A 101 13.01 11.33 11.64
N ARG A 102 12.79 12.20 10.65
CA ARG A 102 13.71 13.30 10.33
C ARG A 102 13.73 14.37 11.42
N THR A 103 12.56 14.82 11.89
CA THR A 103 12.44 15.81 12.97
C THR A 103 13.09 15.30 14.27
N LEU A 104 12.92 14.01 14.59
CA LEU A 104 13.53 13.41 15.77
C LEU A 104 15.04 13.14 15.62
N GLY A 105 15.60 13.29 14.42
CA GLY A 105 17.02 13.02 14.16
C GLY A 105 17.39 11.53 14.24
N ILE A 106 16.45 10.63 14.00
CA ILE A 106 16.71 9.18 14.11
C ILE A 106 17.64 8.74 12.97
N LYS A 107 18.77 8.16 13.34
CA LYS A 107 19.77 7.69 12.38
C LYS A 107 19.26 6.50 11.57
N GLU A 108 19.50 6.54 10.26
CA GLU A 108 19.16 5.45 9.35
C GLU A 108 19.77 4.10 9.81
N ASN A 109 19.00 3.02 9.65
CA ASN A 109 19.35 1.64 9.99
C ASN A 109 19.76 1.45 11.46
N SER A 110 19.33 2.35 12.36
CA SER A 110 19.51 2.22 13.81
C SER A 110 18.21 1.80 14.50
N LEU A 111 18.35 1.12 15.65
CA LEU A 111 17.25 0.91 16.57
C LEU A 111 17.13 2.16 17.45
N SER A 112 15.94 2.74 17.47
CA SER A 112 15.61 3.94 18.23
C SER A 112 14.57 3.61 19.28
N GLU A 113 14.78 4.13 20.49
CA GLU A 113 13.83 4.07 21.60
C GLU A 113 13.03 5.38 21.72
N GLU A 114 13.19 6.34 20.82
CA GLU A 114 12.48 7.64 20.87
C GLU A 114 10.96 7.47 20.78
N ILE A 115 10.52 6.47 20.02
CA ILE A 115 9.11 6.12 19.84
C ILE A 115 8.91 4.60 19.97
N MET A 116 7.73 4.20 20.41
CA MET A 116 7.31 2.80 20.50
C MET A 116 5.88 2.64 20.01
N VAL A 117 5.59 1.51 19.36
CA VAL A 117 4.22 1.12 19.00
C VAL A 117 3.72 0.09 20.01
N VAL A 118 2.53 0.31 20.55
CA VAL A 118 1.87 -0.62 21.47
C VAL A 118 0.61 -1.19 20.83
N GLN A 119 0.54 -2.52 20.74
CA GLN A 119 -0.66 -3.25 20.32
C GLN A 119 -1.53 -3.60 21.53
N THR A 120 -2.82 -3.33 21.42
CA THR A 120 -3.79 -3.49 22.50
C THR A 120 -4.40 -4.89 22.50
N TYR A 121 -4.17 -5.63 23.58
CA TYR A 121 -4.92 -6.84 23.92
C TYR A 121 -5.74 -6.68 25.22
N HIS A 122 -5.28 -5.81 26.13
CA HIS A 122 -5.96 -5.52 27.39
C HIS A 122 -6.29 -4.03 27.52
N PHE A 123 -7.57 -3.70 27.43
CA PHE A 123 -8.07 -2.33 27.40
C PHE A 123 -7.85 -1.56 28.71
N GLN A 124 -7.83 -2.23 29.86
CA GLN A 124 -7.50 -1.60 31.14
C GLN A 124 -6.06 -1.09 31.15
N ILE A 125 -5.11 -1.91 30.68
CA ILE A 125 -3.70 -1.51 30.55
C ILE A 125 -3.56 -0.33 29.59
N LEU A 126 -4.28 -0.37 28.46
CA LEU A 126 -4.27 0.72 27.49
C LEU A 126 -4.71 2.05 28.13
N ARG A 127 -5.77 2.02 28.94
CA ARG A 127 -6.27 3.20 29.65
C ARG A 127 -5.17 3.80 30.52
N ASP A 128 -4.48 2.97 31.32
CA ASP A 128 -3.45 3.43 32.24
C ASP A 128 -2.28 4.09 31.49
N ILE A 129 -1.82 3.49 30.38
CA ILE A 129 -0.69 4.04 29.61
C ILE A 129 -1.08 5.26 28.77
N ILE A 130 -2.35 5.41 28.36
CA ILE A 130 -2.84 6.63 27.72
C ILE A 130 -2.94 7.77 28.73
N ASP A 131 -3.46 7.49 29.92
CA ASP A 131 -3.70 8.49 30.95
C ASP A 131 -2.42 8.97 31.64
N LYS A 132 -1.61 8.03 32.12
CA LYS A 132 -0.43 8.33 32.95
C LYS A 132 0.88 8.23 32.18
N GLY A 133 0.88 7.64 30.99
CA GLY A 133 2.10 7.20 30.32
C GLY A 133 2.70 5.94 30.94
N PHE A 134 3.93 5.61 30.55
CA PHE A 134 4.70 4.53 31.17
C PHE A 134 6.18 4.90 31.31
N ILE A 135 6.91 4.21 32.18
CA ILE A 135 8.35 4.42 32.40
C ILE A 135 9.19 3.36 31.70
N HIS A 136 10.26 3.78 31.03
CA HIS A 136 11.31 2.89 30.51
C HIS A 136 12.67 3.60 30.59
N ASN A 137 13.69 2.95 31.15
CA ASN A 137 15.04 3.52 31.32
C ASN A 137 15.03 4.93 31.97
N ASN A 138 14.20 5.11 33.00
CA ASN A 138 13.97 6.39 33.70
C ASN A 138 13.35 7.51 32.84
N GLU A 139 12.98 7.24 31.59
CA GLU A 139 12.24 8.15 30.73
C GLU A 139 10.73 7.85 30.78
N LYS A 140 9.92 8.91 30.77
CA LYS A 140 8.47 8.80 30.66
C LYS A 140 8.06 8.80 29.19
N TYR A 141 7.23 7.84 28.80
CA TYR A 141 6.60 7.76 27.49
C TYR A 141 5.13 8.15 27.61
N VAL A 142 4.65 8.95 26.67
CA VAL A 142 3.26 9.42 26.62
C VAL A 142 2.62 9.07 25.29
N TYR A 143 1.28 9.03 25.30
CA TYR A 143 0.52 8.81 24.08
C TYR A 143 0.79 9.93 23.09
N PHE A 144 1.19 9.55 21.87
CA PHE A 144 1.48 10.51 20.80
C PHE A 144 0.33 10.59 19.81
N THR A 145 -0.01 9.47 19.17
CA THR A 145 -1.02 9.44 18.12
C THR A 145 -1.37 8.02 17.68
N SER A 146 -2.52 7.86 17.03
CA SER A 146 -2.90 6.67 16.29
C SER A 146 -3.49 7.06 14.93
N SER A 147 -2.80 6.71 13.84
CA SER A 147 -3.36 6.82 12.48
C SER A 147 -4.59 5.94 12.29
N ALA A 148 -5.45 6.24 11.33
CA ALA A 148 -6.61 5.38 10.99
C ALA A 148 -6.24 3.89 10.79
N GLY A 149 -5.08 3.61 10.17
CA GLY A 149 -4.58 2.23 10.02
C GLY A 149 -4.12 1.58 11.33
N GLN A 150 -3.49 2.35 12.21
CA GLN A 150 -3.15 1.88 13.56
C GLN A 150 -4.42 1.65 14.39
N ILE A 151 -5.41 2.53 14.29
CA ILE A 151 -6.68 2.38 14.99
C ILE A 151 -7.35 1.05 14.61
N ARG A 152 -7.49 0.76 13.31
CA ARG A 152 -8.05 -0.51 12.82
C ARG A 152 -7.28 -1.75 13.27
N THR A 153 -5.99 -1.62 13.55
CA THR A 153 -5.12 -2.73 13.99
C THR A 153 -4.88 -2.74 15.51
N LYS A 154 -5.65 -1.95 16.27
CA LYS A 154 -5.55 -1.81 17.74
C LYS A 154 -4.16 -1.36 18.20
N LYS A 155 -3.48 -0.52 17.42
CA LYS A 155 -2.14 -0.01 17.67
C LYS A 155 -2.17 1.47 18.05
N SER A 156 -1.23 1.85 18.90
CA SER A 156 -1.03 3.22 19.37
C SER A 156 0.46 3.57 19.38
N CYS A 157 0.81 4.79 18.98
CA CYS A 157 2.18 5.29 19.01
C CYS A 157 2.43 6.07 20.31
N PHE A 158 3.54 5.77 20.98
CA PHE A 158 4.01 6.44 22.19
C PHE A 158 5.38 7.06 21.90
N ILE A 159 5.65 8.20 22.52
CA ILE A 159 6.89 8.97 22.36
C ILE A 159 7.46 9.30 23.74
N LYS A 160 8.78 9.38 23.87
CA LYS A 160 9.41 9.96 25.07
C LYS A 160 8.88 11.38 25.29
N GLN A 161 8.50 11.70 26.53
CA GLN A 161 8.01 13.03 26.91
C GLN A 161 9.06 14.09 26.59
N SER A 162 10.32 13.85 27.00
CA SER A 162 11.46 14.74 26.74
C SER A 162 11.65 15.05 25.25
N THR A 163 11.42 14.06 24.39
CA THR A 163 11.50 14.19 22.93
C THR A 163 10.31 14.94 22.35
N LEU A 164 9.09 14.69 22.85
CA LEU A 164 7.90 15.42 22.45
C LEU A 164 8.04 16.91 22.81
N ASP A 165 8.39 17.22 24.06
CA ASP A 165 8.55 18.60 24.55
C ASP A 165 9.53 19.39 23.68
N LYS A 166 10.60 18.74 23.22
CA LYS A 166 11.61 19.35 22.35
C LYS A 166 11.10 19.66 20.95
N TYR A 167 10.29 18.79 20.35
CA TYR A 167 9.98 18.83 18.92
C TYR A 167 8.49 19.05 18.59
N GLN A 168 7.60 19.13 19.58
CA GLN A 168 6.15 19.22 19.37
C GLN A 168 5.79 20.38 18.44
N ASN A 169 6.36 21.58 18.65
CA ASN A 169 6.06 22.75 17.82
C ASN A 169 6.44 22.56 16.34
N ALA A 170 7.50 21.80 16.05
CA ALA A 170 7.89 21.49 14.67
C ALA A 170 6.92 20.48 14.01
N LEU A 171 6.32 19.60 14.81
CA LEU A 171 5.35 18.60 14.36
C LEU A 171 3.93 19.18 14.22
N THR A 172 3.59 20.16 15.05
CA THR A 172 2.26 20.79 15.11
C THR A 172 2.22 22.19 14.54
N CYS A 173 3.31 22.70 13.95
CA CYS A 173 3.43 24.09 13.52
C CYS A 173 2.91 25.07 14.60
N GLY A 174 3.37 24.87 15.84
CA GLY A 174 3.04 25.69 17.01
C GLY A 174 1.62 25.56 17.56
N LEU A 175 0.78 24.67 17.03
CA LEU A 175 -0.58 24.48 17.52
C LEU A 175 -0.58 23.54 18.75
N SER A 176 -1.05 24.05 19.90
CA SER A 176 -1.13 23.30 21.16
C SER A 176 -2.53 22.70 21.36
N VAL A 177 -2.63 21.67 22.22
CA VAL A 177 -3.91 21.03 22.56
C VAL A 177 -4.79 22.00 23.35
N GLU A 178 -4.20 22.80 24.23
CA GLU A 178 -4.88 23.80 25.04
C GLU A 178 -5.56 24.86 24.15
N HIS A 179 -4.87 25.33 23.11
CA HIS A 179 -5.43 26.27 22.14
C HIS A 179 -6.58 25.67 21.34
N ILE A 180 -6.46 24.40 20.93
CA ILE A 180 -7.56 23.69 20.24
C ILE A 180 -8.78 23.54 21.17
N ASN A 181 -8.55 23.14 22.42
CA ASN A 181 -9.61 22.96 23.41
C ASN A 181 -10.30 24.28 23.77
N ALA A 182 -9.55 25.38 23.87
CA ALA A 182 -10.09 26.72 24.09
C ALA A 182 -11.06 27.16 22.97
N GLN A 183 -10.94 26.57 21.77
CA GLN A 183 -11.83 26.80 20.62
C GLN A 183 -12.92 25.72 20.45
N GLY A 184 -13.26 25.02 21.54
CA GLY A 184 -14.31 23.99 21.57
C GLY A 184 -13.85 22.59 21.17
N GLY A 185 -12.53 22.34 21.16
CA GLY A 185 -11.96 21.03 20.92
C GLY A 185 -12.09 20.53 19.48
N SER A 186 -11.82 19.25 19.28
CA SER A 186 -11.83 18.61 17.96
C SER A 186 -12.46 17.22 18.01
N SER A 187 -12.78 16.65 16.85
CA SER A 187 -13.03 15.21 16.79
C SER A 187 -11.73 14.49 17.14
N ILE A 188 -11.77 13.67 18.21
CA ILE A 188 -10.60 12.98 18.77
C ILE A 188 -9.88 12.14 17.71
N ASN A 189 -10.63 11.34 16.94
CA ASN A 189 -10.03 10.47 15.94
C ASN A 189 -9.57 11.22 14.69
N LYS A 190 -10.20 12.35 14.34
CA LYS A 190 -9.66 13.26 13.31
C LYS A 190 -8.34 13.87 13.77
N TRP A 191 -8.29 14.42 14.98
CA TRP A 191 -7.06 14.97 15.57
C TRP A 191 -5.93 13.93 15.61
N ASN A 192 -6.21 12.71 16.08
CA ASN A 192 -5.26 11.60 16.05
C ASN A 192 -4.76 11.31 14.63
N SER A 193 -5.67 11.18 13.66
CA SER A 193 -5.30 10.90 12.27
C SER A 193 -4.45 12.02 11.65
N TYR A 194 -4.71 13.29 12.02
CA TYR A 194 -3.95 14.43 11.53
C TYR A 194 -2.58 14.56 12.21
N MET A 195 -2.47 14.26 13.50
CA MET A 195 -1.19 14.22 14.20
C MET A 195 -0.26 13.13 13.63
N ALA A 196 -0.85 12.00 13.23
CA ALA A 196 -0.13 10.90 12.59
C ALA A 196 0.37 11.18 11.16
N LEU A 197 0.05 12.33 10.54
CA LEU A 197 0.50 12.67 9.19
C LEU A 197 2.03 12.63 9.09
N SER A 198 2.72 13.06 10.16
CA SER A 198 4.17 13.06 10.27
C SER A 198 4.81 11.66 10.18
N ASN A 199 4.05 10.59 10.47
CA ASN A 199 4.51 9.20 10.44
C ASN A 199 4.47 8.58 9.04
N SER A 200 3.94 9.30 8.04
CA SER A 200 3.78 8.76 6.70
C SER A 200 5.15 8.59 6.02
N ALA A 201 5.39 7.39 5.48
CA ALA A 201 6.57 7.08 4.68
C ALA A 201 6.68 8.07 3.51
N SER A 202 7.73 8.90 3.51
CA SER A 202 7.78 10.08 2.64
C SER A 202 9.20 10.52 2.33
N SER A 203 9.37 11.17 1.18
CA SER A 203 10.63 11.85 0.83
C SER A 203 10.58 13.29 1.28
N SER A 204 11.70 13.84 1.77
CA SER A 204 11.81 15.26 2.10
C SER A 204 11.44 16.13 0.90
N TRP A 205 10.74 17.25 1.16
CA TRP A 205 10.45 18.27 0.18
C TRP A 205 10.68 19.65 0.78
N GLU A 206 11.63 20.38 0.23
CA GLU A 206 11.92 21.77 0.59
C GLU A 206 10.88 22.66 -0.09
N ILE A 207 9.82 22.96 0.65
CA ILE A 207 8.78 23.90 0.24
C ILE A 207 9.16 25.30 0.72
N ASP A 208 8.99 26.30 -0.15
CA ASP A 208 8.96 27.70 0.26
C ASP A 208 7.52 28.08 0.63
N ILE A 209 7.26 28.13 1.94
CA ILE A 209 5.91 28.37 2.45
C ILE A 209 5.43 29.81 2.17
N ASP A 210 6.34 30.76 1.96
CA ASP A 210 5.98 32.14 1.65
C ASP A 210 5.42 32.30 0.23
N LYS A 211 5.67 31.32 -0.64
CA LYS A 211 5.14 31.23 -2.01
C LYS A 211 3.92 30.33 -2.13
N ALA A 212 3.31 29.99 -1.01
CA ALA A 212 2.09 29.20 -0.96
C ALA A 212 0.95 30.01 -0.33
N ILE A 213 -0.28 29.72 -0.74
CA ILE A 213 -1.53 30.22 -0.15
C ILE A 213 -2.53 29.08 0.04
N VAL A 214 -3.58 29.33 0.84
CA VAL A 214 -4.71 28.40 1.03
C VAL A 214 -6.00 29.10 0.65
N VAL A 215 -6.76 28.55 -0.29
CA VAL A 215 -8.03 29.12 -0.77
C VAL A 215 -9.22 28.21 -0.45
N ASN A 216 -10.45 28.68 -0.61
CA ASN A 216 -11.64 27.83 -0.49
C ASN A 216 -11.70 26.78 -1.62
N ASP A 217 -12.28 25.63 -1.32
CA ASP A 217 -12.56 24.57 -2.29
C ASP A 217 -13.61 24.98 -3.33
N LEU A 218 -13.62 24.29 -4.47
CA LEU A 218 -14.70 24.38 -5.47
C LEU A 218 -15.80 23.38 -5.12
N GLU A 219 -16.93 23.89 -4.65
CA GLU A 219 -18.16 23.12 -4.46
C GLU A 219 -19.23 23.58 -5.45
N THR A 220 -19.90 22.64 -6.11
CA THR A 220 -21.09 22.90 -6.95
C THR A 220 -22.16 21.84 -6.72
N ASN A 221 -23.40 22.19 -7.05
CA ASN A 221 -24.50 21.23 -7.11
C ASN A 221 -24.53 20.57 -8.50
N VAL A 222 -24.55 19.25 -8.54
CA VAL A 222 -24.69 18.46 -9.77
C VAL A 222 -26.05 17.77 -9.76
N SER A 223 -26.95 18.20 -10.66
CA SER A 223 -28.25 17.56 -10.86
C SER A 223 -28.05 16.19 -11.52
N SER A 224 -28.41 15.11 -10.82
CA SER A 224 -28.30 13.76 -11.37
C SER A 224 -29.40 12.83 -10.89
N LEU A 225 -29.66 11.78 -11.67
CA LEU A 225 -30.48 10.65 -11.25
C LEU A 225 -29.65 9.77 -10.30
N VAL A 226 -30.17 9.52 -9.11
CA VAL A 226 -29.51 8.69 -8.09
C VAL A 226 -30.48 7.76 -7.40
N ASP A 227 -29.92 6.72 -6.79
CA ASP A 227 -30.61 5.94 -5.77
C ASP A 227 -30.29 6.57 -4.41
N TYR A 228 -31.22 7.37 -3.91
CA TYR A 228 -31.14 7.97 -2.58
C TYR A 228 -31.50 6.91 -1.53
N ILE A 229 -30.66 6.77 -0.51
CA ILE A 229 -30.92 5.88 0.62
C ILE A 229 -31.10 6.74 1.87
N ASP A 230 -32.29 6.67 2.48
CA ASP A 230 -32.50 7.23 3.80
C ASP A 230 -31.71 6.39 4.82
N ARG A 231 -30.78 7.02 5.55
CA ARG A 231 -29.88 6.28 6.45
C ARG A 231 -30.56 5.69 7.69
N ASP A 232 -31.74 6.18 8.04
CA ASP A 232 -32.46 5.82 9.25
C ASP A 232 -33.57 4.80 8.92
N THR A 233 -34.31 4.99 7.82
CA THR A 233 -35.35 4.04 7.38
C THR A 233 -34.84 2.95 6.43
N TYR A 234 -33.68 3.16 5.81
CA TYR A 234 -33.10 2.33 4.74
C TYR A 234 -33.97 2.26 3.47
N GLU A 235 -34.95 3.16 3.31
CA GLU A 235 -35.73 3.27 2.08
C GLU A 235 -34.84 3.72 0.92
N ILE A 236 -34.98 3.04 -0.22
CA ILE A 236 -34.26 3.39 -1.46
C ILE A 236 -35.25 4.05 -2.42
N THR A 237 -34.98 5.31 -2.78
CA THR A 237 -35.80 6.06 -3.73
C THR A 237 -34.96 6.53 -4.91
N ARG A 238 -35.29 6.07 -6.11
CA ARG A 238 -34.70 6.59 -7.34
C ARG A 238 -35.30 7.95 -7.68
N LYS A 239 -34.50 9.01 -7.69
CA LYS A 239 -34.95 10.38 -7.98
C LYS A 239 -33.85 11.23 -8.60
N ILE A 240 -34.26 12.24 -9.36
CA ILE A 240 -33.36 13.31 -9.78
C ILE A 240 -33.25 14.28 -8.61
N MET A 241 -32.03 14.63 -8.23
CA MET A 241 -31.78 15.66 -7.22
C MET A 241 -30.44 16.35 -7.44
N ASP A 242 -30.31 17.54 -6.86
CA ASP A 242 -29.05 18.25 -6.78
C ASP A 242 -28.17 17.64 -5.69
N ILE A 243 -26.94 17.28 -6.06
CA ILE A 243 -25.98 16.67 -5.16
C ILE A 243 -24.81 17.63 -4.98
N PRO A 244 -24.49 18.03 -3.74
CA PRO A 244 -23.30 18.83 -3.49
C PRO A 244 -22.04 17.98 -3.71
N ILE A 245 -21.15 18.48 -4.57
CA ILE A 245 -19.85 17.88 -4.86
C ILE A 245 -18.77 18.92 -4.62
N GLU A 246 -17.90 18.64 -3.65
CA GLU A 246 -16.66 19.37 -3.40
C GLU A 246 -15.58 18.82 -4.34
N HIS A 247 -15.52 19.38 -5.55
CA HIS A 247 -14.67 18.88 -6.64
C HIS A 247 -13.18 18.91 -6.31
N THR A 248 -12.73 19.84 -5.47
CA THR A 248 -11.32 19.97 -5.09
C THR A 248 -10.99 19.38 -3.72
N ASP A 249 -11.85 18.54 -3.15
CA ASP A 249 -11.61 17.97 -1.81
C ASP A 249 -10.26 17.23 -1.77
N GLY A 250 -9.31 17.83 -1.06
CA GLY A 250 -7.94 17.33 -0.91
C GLY A 250 -7.00 17.65 -2.07
N CYS A 251 -7.40 18.40 -3.11
CA CYS A 251 -6.58 18.69 -4.28
C CYS A 251 -6.25 20.17 -4.44
N GLY A 252 -4.95 20.48 -4.53
CA GLY A 252 -4.42 21.82 -4.79
C GLY A 252 -3.59 21.86 -6.08
N MET A 253 -3.12 23.06 -6.42
CA MET A 253 -2.35 23.33 -7.64
C MET A 253 -0.92 23.77 -7.32
N MET A 254 0.02 23.45 -8.20
CA MET A 254 1.36 24.01 -8.18
C MET A 254 1.83 24.36 -9.59
N LEU A 255 2.72 25.33 -9.72
CA LEU A 255 3.27 25.69 -11.02
C LEU A 255 4.07 24.51 -11.62
N PRO A 256 3.97 24.28 -12.94
CA PRO A 256 4.73 23.24 -13.61
C PRO A 256 6.26 23.39 -13.46
N SER A 257 6.76 24.61 -13.18
CA SER A 257 8.18 24.86 -12.89
C SER A 257 8.68 24.17 -11.62
N LEU A 258 7.79 23.87 -10.65
CA LEU A 258 8.13 23.13 -9.44
C LEU A 258 8.16 21.61 -9.65
N SER A 259 7.20 21.10 -10.43
CA SER A 259 7.11 19.67 -10.77
C SER A 259 6.24 19.48 -12.00
N GLN A 260 6.62 18.51 -12.84
CA GLN A 260 5.83 18.04 -14.00
C GLN A 260 4.95 16.83 -13.65
N LYS A 261 4.88 16.46 -12.37
CA LYS A 261 4.17 15.27 -11.89
C LYS A 261 3.32 15.59 -10.68
N SER A 262 2.15 14.99 -10.61
CA SER A 262 1.33 15.02 -9.41
C SER A 262 1.98 14.21 -8.28
N PHE A 263 1.88 14.72 -7.05
CA PHE A 263 2.32 14.01 -5.86
C PHE A 263 1.49 14.41 -4.64
N MET A 264 1.43 13.54 -3.64
CA MET A 264 0.77 13.85 -2.38
C MET A 264 1.70 14.67 -1.48
N VAL A 265 1.20 15.76 -0.92
CA VAL A 265 1.94 16.64 0.00
C VAL A 265 1.65 16.28 1.46
N ARG A 266 2.66 16.41 2.33
CA ARG A 266 2.50 16.40 3.79
C ARG A 266 3.31 17.53 4.41
N LEU A 267 2.60 18.45 5.06
CA LEU A 267 3.14 19.42 6.02
C LEU A 267 2.42 19.21 7.36
N PRO A 268 2.84 19.84 8.48
CA PRO A 268 2.01 19.89 9.68
C PRO A 268 0.59 20.34 9.33
N TRP A 269 -0.41 19.49 9.60
CA TRP A 269 -1.82 19.73 9.30
C TRP A 269 -2.22 19.89 7.82
N VAL A 270 -1.29 19.82 6.85
CA VAL A 270 -1.60 19.88 5.41
C VAL A 270 -1.44 18.50 4.80
N LYS A 271 -2.51 17.98 4.17
CA LYS A 271 -2.53 16.71 3.43
C LYS A 271 -3.39 16.86 2.18
N GLY A 272 -2.85 16.39 1.05
CA GLY A 272 -3.65 16.19 -0.17
C GLY A 272 -2.79 15.89 -1.38
N LEU A 273 -3.37 16.00 -2.57
CA LEU A 273 -2.72 15.94 -3.88
C LEU A 273 -2.33 17.35 -4.35
N LEU A 274 -1.12 17.52 -4.86
CA LEU A 274 -0.76 18.69 -5.66
C LEU A 274 -0.65 18.27 -7.12
N VAL A 275 -1.38 18.97 -7.98
CA VAL A 275 -1.38 18.75 -9.43
C VAL A 275 -0.69 19.95 -10.11
N PRO A 276 0.32 19.70 -10.98
CA PRO A 276 0.87 20.73 -11.86
C PRO A 276 -0.23 21.40 -12.71
N PHE A 277 -0.43 22.70 -12.53
CA PHE A 277 -1.37 23.50 -13.33
C PHE A 277 -0.85 24.94 -13.42
N ASP A 278 -0.77 25.49 -14.64
CA ASP A 278 -0.22 26.83 -14.87
C ASP A 278 -1.25 27.94 -14.60
N PHE A 279 -1.61 28.12 -13.32
CA PHE A 279 -2.58 29.13 -12.92
C PHE A 279 -2.10 30.58 -13.17
N ARG A 280 -0.79 30.81 -13.32
CA ARG A 280 -0.26 32.13 -13.74
C ARG A 280 -0.58 32.42 -15.19
N LYS A 281 -0.37 31.45 -16.09
CA LYS A 281 -0.80 31.57 -17.48
C LYS A 281 -2.31 31.76 -17.62
N PHE A 282 -3.10 31.13 -16.75
CA PHE A 282 -4.55 31.37 -16.68
C PHE A 282 -4.84 32.82 -16.31
N ALA A 283 -4.24 33.30 -15.21
CA ALA A 283 -4.38 34.67 -14.74
C ALA A 283 -4.00 35.70 -15.81
N GLU A 284 -2.88 35.49 -16.51
CA GLU A 284 -2.43 36.35 -17.62
C GLU A 284 -3.43 36.37 -18.78
N LYS A 285 -3.92 35.20 -19.20
CA LYS A 285 -4.93 35.07 -20.28
C LYS A 285 -6.18 35.89 -19.98
N HIS A 286 -6.55 36.03 -18.71
CA HIS A 286 -7.76 36.71 -18.27
C HIS A 286 -7.51 38.08 -17.60
N SER A 287 -6.26 38.55 -17.53
CA SER A 287 -5.88 39.79 -16.83
C SER A 287 -6.41 39.86 -15.38
N SER A 288 -6.45 38.74 -14.67
CA SER A 288 -6.91 38.65 -13.28
C SER A 288 -5.91 37.90 -12.42
N PHE A 289 -5.27 38.62 -11.48
CA PHE A 289 -4.13 38.13 -10.71
C PHE A 289 -4.40 38.04 -9.20
N ILE A 290 -5.53 38.56 -8.75
CA ILE A 290 -5.86 38.67 -7.33
C ILE A 290 -6.72 37.47 -6.92
N VAL A 291 -6.32 36.80 -5.84
CA VAL A 291 -7.07 35.70 -5.23
C VAL A 291 -7.23 35.94 -3.73
N LYS A 292 -8.36 35.51 -3.18
CA LYS A 292 -8.67 35.63 -1.76
C LYS A 292 -8.38 34.32 -1.05
N ASP A 293 -7.57 34.35 0.00
CA ASP A 293 -7.31 33.18 0.83
C ASP A 293 -8.50 32.82 1.73
N VAL A 294 -8.41 31.68 2.42
CA VAL A 294 -9.47 31.16 3.29
C VAL A 294 -9.79 32.07 4.49
N TYR A 295 -8.91 33.01 4.84
CA TYR A 295 -9.10 34.00 5.91
C TYR A 295 -9.54 35.37 5.39
N GLY A 296 -9.65 35.51 4.07
CA GLY A 296 -10.14 36.72 3.42
C GLY A 296 -9.06 37.72 3.00
N LYS A 297 -7.77 37.37 3.10
CA LYS A 297 -6.68 38.22 2.61
C LYS A 297 -6.54 38.07 1.10
N GLU A 298 -6.36 39.19 0.41
CA GLU A 298 -6.08 39.22 -1.02
C GLU A 298 -4.58 39.05 -1.31
N TRP A 299 -4.28 38.28 -2.34
CA TRP A 299 -2.93 37.95 -2.80
C TRP A 299 -2.84 38.20 -4.30
N ASP A 300 -1.80 38.91 -4.74
CA ASP A 300 -1.47 39.08 -6.15
C ASP A 300 -0.46 37.99 -6.52
N ILE A 301 -0.90 36.99 -7.27
CA ILE A 301 -0.10 35.77 -7.49
C ILE A 301 1.22 36.01 -8.22
N ILE A 302 1.37 37.16 -8.89
CA ILE A 302 2.60 37.56 -9.58
C ILE A 302 3.49 38.37 -8.63
N LYS A 303 2.95 39.41 -7.98
CA LYS A 303 3.74 40.27 -7.08
C LYS A 303 4.21 39.52 -5.84
N ASP A 304 3.36 38.65 -5.29
CA ASP A 304 3.67 37.84 -4.12
C ASP A 304 4.43 36.54 -4.47
N ASP A 305 4.78 36.34 -5.75
CA ASP A 305 5.45 35.15 -6.29
C ASP A 305 4.80 33.84 -5.82
N ILE A 306 3.47 33.73 -5.91
CA ILE A 306 2.74 32.53 -5.50
C ILE A 306 2.96 31.39 -6.49
N GLN A 307 3.44 30.25 -6.00
CA GLN A 307 3.78 29.06 -6.80
C GLN A 307 2.93 27.84 -6.44
N ILE A 308 2.28 27.85 -5.27
CA ILE A 308 1.44 26.75 -4.78
C ILE A 308 0.12 27.33 -4.24
N ILE A 309 -1.00 26.74 -4.64
CA ILE A 309 -2.33 27.03 -4.12
C ILE A 309 -2.86 25.75 -3.48
N PHE A 310 -2.88 25.73 -2.15
CA PHE A 310 -3.56 24.69 -1.39
C PHE A 310 -5.05 24.99 -1.28
N THR A 311 -5.86 23.96 -1.05
CA THR A 311 -7.27 24.14 -0.73
C THR A 311 -7.54 24.00 0.76
N LYS A 312 -8.66 24.55 1.21
CA LYS A 312 -9.11 24.53 2.61
C LYS A 312 -9.29 23.09 3.11
N SER A 313 -9.80 22.21 2.28
CA SER A 313 -9.88 20.77 2.52
C SER A 313 -8.50 20.14 2.75
N GLN A 314 -7.42 20.66 2.15
CA GLN A 314 -6.06 20.17 2.42
C GLN A 314 -5.51 20.62 3.78
N PHE A 315 -5.88 21.82 4.26
CA PHE A 315 -5.41 22.38 5.53
C PHE A 315 -6.30 21.96 6.71
N LYS A 316 -6.09 20.74 7.21
CA LYS A 316 -7.01 20.05 8.14
C LYS A 316 -7.29 20.77 9.46
N MET A 317 -6.37 21.61 9.94
CA MET A 317 -6.50 22.37 11.20
C MET A 317 -6.63 23.89 10.98
N TRP A 318 -7.04 24.35 9.79
CA TRP A 318 -7.12 25.77 9.44
C TRP A 318 -7.87 26.62 10.47
N LYS A 319 -8.99 26.10 11.02
CA LYS A 319 -9.86 26.83 11.96
C LYS A 319 -9.16 27.32 13.23
N TYR A 320 -8.02 26.75 13.60
CA TYR A 320 -7.32 27.06 14.85
C TYR A 320 -6.15 28.04 14.68
N TYR A 321 -5.90 28.49 13.45
CA TYR A 321 -4.92 29.53 13.14
C TYR A 321 -5.64 30.86 12.88
N ASP A 322 -5.00 31.96 13.28
CA ASP A 322 -5.61 33.29 13.14
C ASP A 322 -5.59 33.78 11.68
N SER A 323 -4.59 33.33 10.91
CA SER A 323 -4.42 33.64 9.50
C SER A 323 -3.47 32.65 8.82
N TRP A 324 -3.38 32.71 7.50
CA TRP A 324 -2.35 31.96 6.77
C TRP A 324 -0.94 32.46 7.13
N ASP A 325 -0.77 33.76 7.32
CA ASP A 325 0.51 34.36 7.75
C ASP A 325 0.97 33.83 9.11
N ASP A 326 0.05 33.61 10.06
CA ASP A 326 0.37 32.99 11.36
C ASP A 326 0.94 31.57 11.17
N TYR A 327 0.30 30.75 10.33
CA TYR A 327 0.82 29.43 9.98
C TYR A 327 2.20 29.51 9.30
N ARG A 328 2.39 30.41 8.31
CA ARG A 328 3.67 30.58 7.61
C ARG A 328 4.80 31.00 8.55
N TYR A 329 4.50 31.94 9.44
CA TYR A 329 5.45 32.41 10.46
C TYR A 329 5.84 31.26 11.40
N LYS A 330 4.87 30.52 11.95
CA LYS A 330 5.12 29.37 12.84
C LYS A 330 5.87 28.25 12.13
N PHE A 331 5.57 27.99 10.85
CA PHE A 331 6.24 26.98 10.04
C PHE A 331 7.74 27.24 9.97
N LYS A 332 8.13 28.48 9.66
CA LYS A 332 9.54 28.92 9.63
C LYS A 332 10.16 28.97 11.03
N LYS A 333 9.47 29.58 12.00
CA LYS A 333 9.96 29.75 13.38
C LYS A 333 10.35 28.41 14.03
N TYR A 334 9.55 27.37 13.81
CA TYR A 334 9.76 26.06 14.43
C TYR A 334 10.51 25.06 13.54
N GLY A 335 11.01 25.48 12.38
CA GLY A 335 11.76 24.60 11.46
C GLY A 335 10.94 23.41 10.99
N CYS A 336 9.65 23.63 10.70
CA CYS A 336 8.75 22.59 10.25
C CYS A 336 9.23 22.00 8.91
N LEU A 337 9.01 20.70 8.71
CA LEU A 337 9.46 20.01 7.51
C LEU A 337 8.29 19.68 6.58
N GLY A 338 8.53 19.85 5.28
CA GLY A 338 7.64 19.37 4.22
C GLY A 338 8.08 18.03 3.65
N ALA A 339 7.13 17.29 3.10
CA ALA A 339 7.40 16.01 2.45
C ALA A 339 6.47 15.74 1.26
N LYS A 340 6.99 14.94 0.32
CA LYS A 340 6.26 14.43 -0.84
C LYS A 340 6.14 12.91 -0.83
N LEU A 341 5.00 12.41 -1.28
CA LEU A 341 4.64 11.00 -1.31
C LEU A 341 4.02 10.63 -2.66
N ASN A 342 4.11 9.35 -3.01
CA ASN A 342 3.37 8.74 -4.13
C ASN A 342 3.49 9.47 -5.48
N GLU A 343 4.61 10.12 -5.77
CA GLU A 343 4.84 10.81 -7.04
C GLU A 343 4.44 9.95 -8.25
N GLU A 344 3.71 10.56 -9.17
CA GLU A 344 3.06 9.87 -10.29
C GLU A 344 4.04 9.09 -11.17
N ASP A 345 3.65 7.84 -11.49
CA ASP A 345 4.47 6.90 -12.25
C ASP A 345 3.56 6.04 -13.15
N PRO A 346 3.26 6.50 -14.37
CA PRO A 346 2.36 5.79 -15.29
C PRO A 346 2.98 4.52 -15.89
N SER A 347 4.22 4.16 -15.50
CA SER A 347 4.93 3.00 -16.05
C SER A 347 4.48 1.65 -15.48
N VAL A 348 3.65 1.67 -14.43
CA VAL A 348 3.18 0.48 -13.72
C VAL A 348 1.89 -0.04 -14.36
N GLU A 349 1.94 -1.25 -14.93
CA GLU A 349 0.75 -1.96 -15.41
C GLU A 349 -0.19 -2.27 -14.24
N GLY A 350 -1.47 -1.96 -14.41
CA GLY A 350 -2.54 -2.32 -13.50
C GLY A 350 -3.05 -3.74 -13.72
N LYS A 351 -3.77 -4.26 -12.72
CA LYS A 351 -4.49 -5.53 -12.79
C LYS A 351 -5.91 -5.33 -12.34
N LEU A 352 -6.85 -6.00 -13.00
CA LEU A 352 -8.19 -6.19 -12.48
C LEU A 352 -8.14 -6.91 -11.13
N THR A 353 -9.23 -6.85 -10.38
CA THR A 353 -9.41 -7.58 -9.13
C THR A 353 -10.75 -8.31 -9.16
N TYR A 354 -10.93 -9.34 -8.31
CA TYR A 354 -12.24 -10.01 -8.21
C TYR A 354 -13.36 -9.03 -7.88
N GLN A 355 -13.09 -7.95 -7.15
CA GLN A 355 -14.11 -6.98 -6.76
C GLN A 355 -14.69 -6.24 -7.96
N MET A 356 -13.86 -5.91 -8.95
CA MET A 356 -14.29 -5.31 -10.21
C MET A 356 -14.90 -6.35 -11.16
N LEU A 357 -14.34 -7.57 -11.16
CA LEU A 357 -14.78 -8.60 -12.11
C LEU A 357 -16.12 -9.25 -11.69
N GLN A 358 -16.39 -9.42 -10.39
CA GLN A 358 -17.61 -10.07 -9.89
C GLN A 358 -18.89 -9.27 -10.16
N THR A 359 -18.78 -7.96 -10.43
CA THR A 359 -19.94 -7.10 -10.70
C THR A 359 -20.36 -7.13 -12.18
N LEU A 360 -19.51 -7.70 -13.05
CA LEU A 360 -19.79 -7.99 -14.46
C LEU A 360 -20.46 -9.37 -14.57
N THR A 361 -21.77 -9.40 -14.36
CA THR A 361 -22.54 -10.64 -14.12
C THR A 361 -22.96 -11.37 -15.39
N ASP A 362 -22.97 -10.69 -16.53
CA ASP A 362 -23.45 -11.25 -17.81
C ASP A 362 -22.31 -11.64 -18.77
N ILE A 363 -21.08 -11.68 -18.28
CA ILE A 363 -19.91 -12.02 -19.08
C ILE A 363 -19.96 -13.48 -19.54
N THR A 364 -19.72 -13.69 -20.83
CA THR A 364 -19.67 -15.02 -21.44
C THR A 364 -18.31 -15.70 -21.22
N ASP A 365 -18.27 -17.02 -21.39
CA ASP A 365 -17.04 -17.80 -21.23
C ASP A 365 -15.98 -17.39 -22.27
N GLU A 366 -16.40 -17.09 -23.49
CA GLU A 366 -15.54 -16.60 -24.57
C GLU A 366 -14.93 -15.24 -24.23
N GLU A 367 -15.74 -14.29 -23.75
CA GLU A 367 -15.28 -12.97 -23.29
C GLU A 367 -14.28 -13.12 -22.13
N LEU A 368 -14.58 -13.98 -21.15
CA LEU A 368 -13.71 -14.20 -19.99
C LEU A 368 -12.37 -14.87 -20.38
N LYS A 369 -12.38 -15.80 -21.35
CA LYS A 369 -11.15 -16.38 -21.93
C LYS A 369 -10.31 -15.31 -22.63
N GLN A 370 -10.93 -14.38 -23.35
CA GLN A 370 -10.23 -13.29 -24.02
C GLN A 370 -9.58 -12.34 -23.00
N ILE A 371 -10.32 -11.91 -21.98
CA ILE A 371 -9.82 -11.02 -20.91
C ILE A 371 -8.64 -11.65 -20.15
N SER A 372 -8.70 -12.97 -19.88
CA SER A 372 -7.66 -13.69 -19.14
C SER A 372 -6.46 -14.12 -20.00
N SER A 373 -6.54 -14.01 -21.34
CA SER A 373 -5.57 -14.56 -22.29
C SER A 373 -4.13 -14.11 -22.05
N LYS A 374 -3.88 -12.82 -21.79
CA LYS A 374 -2.56 -12.27 -21.48
C LYS A 374 -1.96 -12.91 -20.22
N THR A 375 -2.79 -13.07 -19.19
CA THR A 375 -2.38 -13.71 -17.93
C THR A 375 -2.06 -15.19 -18.13
N VAL A 376 -2.90 -15.91 -18.87
CA VAL A 376 -2.72 -17.33 -19.22
C VAL A 376 -1.43 -17.53 -20.02
N SER A 377 -1.15 -16.64 -20.99
CA SER A 377 0.07 -16.67 -21.78
C SER A 377 1.32 -16.51 -20.91
N GLU A 378 1.36 -15.52 -20.00
CA GLU A 378 2.49 -15.34 -19.09
C GLU A 378 2.71 -16.56 -18.17
N ILE A 379 1.63 -17.17 -17.65
CA ILE A 379 1.71 -18.38 -16.81
C ILE A 379 2.28 -19.56 -17.59
N THR A 380 1.88 -19.72 -18.85
CA THR A 380 2.25 -20.87 -19.69
C THR A 380 3.68 -20.78 -20.21
N GLN A 381 4.13 -19.58 -20.56
CA GLN A 381 5.50 -19.33 -21.07
C GLN A 381 6.56 -19.28 -19.96
N LEU A 382 6.14 -19.21 -18.69
CA LEU A 382 7.06 -19.15 -17.57
C LEU A 382 7.89 -20.43 -17.44
N GLY A 383 9.20 -20.31 -17.57
CA GLY A 383 10.17 -21.41 -17.49
C GLY A 383 10.77 -21.82 -18.83
N THR A 384 10.17 -21.41 -19.95
CA THR A 384 10.68 -21.71 -21.30
C THR A 384 11.14 -20.47 -22.04
N ASP A 385 10.65 -19.28 -21.67
CA ASP A 385 11.10 -18.01 -22.23
C ASP A 385 11.99 -17.20 -21.27
N LYS A 386 13.15 -16.75 -21.77
CA LYS A 386 14.15 -16.02 -20.99
C LYS A 386 13.62 -14.67 -20.54
N GLU A 387 12.99 -13.92 -21.43
CA GLU A 387 12.55 -12.55 -21.15
C GLU A 387 11.42 -12.54 -20.12
N THR A 388 10.47 -13.46 -20.24
CA THR A 388 9.39 -13.71 -19.29
C THR A 388 9.95 -14.07 -17.91
N MET A 389 10.95 -14.97 -17.83
CA MET A 389 11.60 -15.30 -16.56
C MET A 389 12.28 -14.09 -15.92
N MET A 390 12.97 -13.26 -16.71
CA MET A 390 13.63 -12.04 -16.23
C MET A 390 12.61 -10.98 -15.77
N LYS A 391 11.52 -10.78 -16.54
CA LYS A 391 10.39 -9.89 -16.20
C LYS A 391 9.75 -10.32 -14.88
N VAL A 392 9.38 -11.59 -14.75
CA VAL A 392 8.75 -12.13 -13.54
C VAL A 392 9.68 -12.03 -12.33
N LEU A 393 10.99 -12.17 -12.49
CA LEU A 393 11.97 -11.97 -11.41
C LEU A 393 12.21 -10.49 -11.06
N GLY A 394 11.73 -9.54 -11.88
CA GLY A 394 12.00 -8.10 -11.73
C GLY A 394 13.42 -7.70 -12.14
N ALA A 395 14.12 -8.59 -12.87
CA ALA A 395 15.45 -8.35 -13.41
C ALA A 395 15.33 -7.72 -14.81
N THR A 396 14.79 -6.51 -14.89
CA THR A 396 14.61 -5.76 -16.14
C THR A 396 15.29 -4.40 -16.05
N GLU A 397 15.76 -3.85 -17.16
CA GLU A 397 16.42 -2.53 -17.16
C GLU A 397 15.51 -1.44 -16.58
N LYS A 398 14.20 -1.51 -16.85
CA LYS A 398 13.15 -0.60 -16.35
C LYS A 398 13.05 -0.55 -14.82
N ASN A 399 13.36 -1.64 -14.12
CA ASN A 399 13.30 -1.66 -12.65
C ASN A 399 14.41 -0.77 -12.07
N LYS A 400 14.09 0.44 -11.57
CA LYS A 400 15.09 1.36 -11.01
C LYS A 400 15.72 0.87 -9.70
N HIS A 401 15.07 -0.05 -8.99
CA HIS A 401 15.48 -0.53 -7.67
C HIS A 401 15.69 -2.05 -7.70
N LYS A 402 16.85 -2.45 -8.21
CA LYS A 402 17.20 -3.87 -8.35
C LYS A 402 17.85 -4.38 -7.08
N THR A 403 17.50 -5.58 -6.66
CA THR A 403 18.27 -6.31 -5.64
C THR A 403 19.57 -6.84 -6.24
N SER A 404 20.56 -7.19 -5.41
CA SER A 404 21.82 -7.76 -5.90
C SER A 404 21.61 -9.02 -6.74
N LEU A 405 20.60 -9.84 -6.43
CA LEU A 405 20.21 -10.99 -7.26
C LEU A 405 19.66 -10.57 -8.63
N GLN A 406 18.81 -9.53 -8.68
CA GLN A 406 18.27 -9.02 -9.95
C GLN A 406 19.36 -8.39 -10.83
N GLU A 407 20.31 -7.66 -10.24
CA GLU A 407 21.48 -7.16 -10.96
C GLU A 407 22.37 -8.30 -11.45
N ALA A 408 22.60 -9.31 -10.60
CA ALA A 408 23.37 -10.50 -10.95
C ALA A 408 22.75 -11.25 -12.14
N LEU A 409 21.41 -11.37 -12.19
CA LEU A 409 20.70 -12.00 -13.30
C LEU A 409 20.85 -11.24 -14.63
N LEU A 410 20.94 -9.91 -14.59
CA LEU A 410 21.14 -9.10 -15.80
C LEU A 410 22.54 -9.29 -16.38
N ILE A 411 23.57 -9.35 -15.54
CA ILE A 411 24.96 -9.51 -15.97
C ILE A 411 25.37 -10.97 -16.19
N TYR A 412 24.71 -11.92 -15.50
CA TYR A 412 24.96 -13.35 -15.59
C TYR A 412 23.66 -14.17 -15.71
N PRO A 413 22.99 -14.12 -16.89
CA PRO A 413 21.69 -14.77 -17.10
C PRO A 413 21.71 -16.29 -16.91
N GLU A 414 22.86 -16.94 -17.03
CA GLU A 414 23.07 -18.36 -16.71
C GLU A 414 22.54 -18.72 -15.30
N LEU A 415 22.52 -17.75 -14.37
CA LEU A 415 21.97 -17.92 -13.01
C LEU A 415 20.47 -18.28 -12.99
N LEU A 416 19.74 -18.07 -14.09
CA LEU A 416 18.37 -18.58 -14.27
C LEU A 416 18.28 -20.11 -14.16
N ASN A 417 19.38 -20.81 -14.44
CA ASN A 417 19.44 -22.26 -14.40
C ASN A 417 19.75 -22.83 -13.00
N ASP A 418 20.07 -22.00 -12.01
CA ASP A 418 20.29 -22.42 -10.62
C ASP A 418 18.98 -22.86 -9.93
N ASP A 419 19.10 -23.82 -9.01
CA ASP A 419 17.97 -24.39 -8.28
C ASP A 419 17.25 -23.35 -7.41
N HIS A 420 17.95 -22.33 -6.90
CA HIS A 420 17.32 -21.26 -6.13
C HIS A 420 16.44 -20.37 -7.01
N THR A 421 16.98 -19.93 -8.15
CA THR A 421 16.23 -19.09 -9.11
C THR A 421 15.01 -19.83 -9.65
N LYS A 422 15.16 -21.12 -9.99
CA LYS A 422 14.04 -21.98 -10.40
C LYS A 422 12.98 -22.13 -9.31
N GLU A 423 13.37 -22.23 -8.04
CA GLU A 423 12.44 -22.29 -6.92
C GLU A 423 11.68 -20.97 -6.73
N ILE A 424 12.35 -19.81 -6.90
CA ILE A 424 11.68 -18.50 -6.90
C ILE A 424 10.64 -18.44 -8.02
N ILE A 425 11.01 -18.86 -9.24
CA ILE A 425 10.10 -18.85 -10.40
C ILE A 425 8.90 -19.78 -10.16
N LYS A 426 9.11 -20.98 -9.61
CA LYS A 426 8.02 -21.91 -9.23
C LYS A 426 7.04 -21.27 -8.26
N ASN A 427 7.55 -20.62 -7.21
CA ASN A 427 6.71 -19.97 -6.21
C ASN A 427 5.97 -18.77 -6.80
N LYS A 428 6.61 -18.00 -7.70
CA LYS A 428 5.93 -16.94 -8.46
C LYS A 428 4.83 -17.49 -9.38
N LYS A 429 5.07 -18.60 -10.09
CA LYS A 429 4.03 -19.25 -10.91
C LYS A 429 2.82 -19.63 -10.07
N LYS A 430 3.04 -20.27 -8.91
CA LYS A 430 1.96 -20.62 -7.97
C LYS A 430 1.18 -19.39 -7.51
N SER A 431 1.88 -18.31 -7.15
CA SER A 431 1.25 -17.04 -6.79
C SER A 431 0.45 -16.44 -7.95
N MET A 432 0.98 -16.47 -9.17
CA MET A 432 0.29 -15.96 -10.37
C MET A 432 -0.97 -16.76 -10.68
N ILE A 433 -0.92 -18.09 -10.59
CA ILE A 433 -2.10 -18.96 -10.77
C ILE A 433 -3.16 -18.65 -9.71
N LYS A 434 -2.75 -18.57 -8.43
CA LYS A 434 -3.65 -18.23 -7.31
C LYS A 434 -4.27 -16.83 -7.51
N ASP A 435 -3.47 -15.84 -7.87
CA ASP A 435 -3.92 -14.48 -8.17
C ASP A 435 -4.91 -14.48 -9.37
N ALA A 436 -4.59 -15.19 -10.45
CA ALA A 436 -5.46 -15.26 -11.63
C ALA A 436 -6.79 -15.96 -11.34
N LYS A 437 -6.77 -17.10 -10.61
CA LYS A 437 -7.98 -17.81 -10.16
C LYS A 437 -8.82 -17.01 -9.16
N SER A 438 -8.25 -15.96 -8.55
CA SER A 438 -8.96 -15.00 -7.71
C SER A 438 -9.27 -13.69 -8.44
N GLY A 439 -9.37 -13.71 -9.78
CA GLY A 439 -9.79 -12.55 -10.57
C GLY A 439 -8.74 -11.45 -10.74
N LYS A 440 -7.48 -11.66 -10.35
CA LYS A 440 -6.40 -10.70 -10.59
C LYS A 440 -5.78 -10.88 -11.98
N LEU A 441 -6.42 -10.29 -12.97
CA LEU A 441 -6.04 -10.44 -14.38
C LEU A 441 -5.21 -9.25 -14.88
N LEU A 442 -4.16 -9.55 -15.63
CA LEU A 442 -3.44 -8.58 -16.46
C LEU A 442 -4.24 -8.33 -17.73
N VAL A 443 -4.62 -7.07 -17.93
CA VAL A 443 -5.35 -6.60 -19.11
C VAL A 443 -4.44 -5.66 -19.91
N SER A 444 -4.67 -5.58 -21.22
CA SER A 444 -3.95 -4.64 -22.09
C SER A 444 -4.30 -3.20 -21.71
N ASP A 445 -3.29 -2.33 -21.72
CA ASP A 445 -3.43 -0.89 -21.46
C ASP A 445 -4.08 -0.48 -20.14
N ALA A 446 -4.17 -1.39 -19.16
CA ALA A 446 -4.68 -1.07 -17.83
C ALA A 446 -3.62 -0.35 -16.99
N ARG A 447 -3.89 0.87 -16.47
CA ARG A 447 -2.94 1.64 -15.65
C ARG A 447 -3.61 2.35 -14.49
N TYR A 448 -2.89 2.45 -13.37
CA TYR A 448 -3.34 3.27 -12.24
C TYR A 448 -2.88 4.71 -12.41
N THR A 449 -3.81 5.65 -12.34
CA THR A 449 -3.52 7.08 -12.34
C THR A 449 -4.31 7.83 -11.28
N TYR A 450 -3.92 9.06 -11.00
CA TYR A 450 -4.63 9.91 -10.04
C TYR A 450 -5.98 10.36 -10.59
N LEU A 451 -6.98 10.43 -9.71
CA LEU A 451 -8.23 11.14 -9.98
C LEU A 451 -7.98 12.64 -9.73
N CYS A 452 -8.11 13.45 -10.78
CA CYS A 452 -7.91 14.89 -10.75
C CYS A 452 -9.24 15.60 -11.05
N PRO A 453 -9.50 16.76 -10.41
CA PRO A 453 -10.63 17.61 -10.80
C PRO A 453 -10.28 18.48 -12.00
N ASP A 454 -11.31 19.09 -12.59
CA ASP A 454 -11.13 20.16 -13.58
C ASP A 454 -10.56 21.43 -12.91
N LEU A 455 -9.23 21.53 -12.90
CA LEU A 455 -8.51 22.67 -12.32
C LEU A 455 -8.68 23.96 -13.12
N TYR A 456 -9.13 23.88 -14.37
CA TYR A 456 -9.50 25.05 -15.15
C TYR A 456 -10.78 25.67 -14.60
N ALA A 457 -11.80 24.84 -14.30
CA ALA A 457 -13.01 25.27 -13.61
C ALA A 457 -12.69 25.90 -12.23
N PHE A 458 -11.71 25.33 -11.53
CA PHE A 458 -11.26 25.89 -10.26
C PHE A 458 -10.63 27.28 -10.44
N CYS A 459 -9.83 27.50 -11.49
CA CYS A 459 -9.29 28.82 -11.79
C CYS A 459 -10.37 29.82 -12.21
N GLU A 460 -11.40 29.40 -12.96
CA GLU A 460 -12.56 30.27 -13.26
C GLU A 460 -13.24 30.76 -11.98
N ARG A 461 -13.40 29.88 -10.98
CA ARG A 461 -13.91 30.27 -9.66
C ARG A 461 -12.98 31.26 -8.96
N LEU A 462 -11.70 30.93 -8.86
CA LEU A 462 -10.74 31.69 -8.03
C LEU A 462 -10.41 33.06 -8.61
N PHE A 463 -10.13 33.15 -9.90
CA PHE A 463 -9.63 34.35 -10.55
C PHE A 463 -10.74 35.19 -11.18
N LEU A 464 -11.83 34.57 -11.64
CA LEU A 464 -12.92 35.29 -12.31
C LEU A 464 -14.15 35.48 -11.43
N GLY A 465 -14.18 34.87 -10.24
CA GLY A 465 -15.30 34.96 -9.29
C GLY A 465 -16.58 34.30 -9.79
N ILE A 466 -16.49 33.38 -10.76
CA ILE A 466 -17.67 32.76 -11.37
C ILE A 466 -18.30 31.75 -10.40
N GLU A 467 -19.58 31.96 -10.05
CA GLU A 467 -20.28 31.10 -9.10
C GLU A 467 -20.62 29.70 -9.62
N SER A 468 -20.79 29.55 -10.92
CA SER A 468 -21.02 28.25 -11.56
C SER A 468 -20.03 28.17 -12.72
N PRO A 469 -18.78 27.76 -12.46
CA PRO A 469 -17.76 27.70 -13.51
C PRO A 469 -18.21 26.73 -14.60
N LYS A 470 -17.73 26.98 -15.83
CA LYS A 470 -18.03 26.10 -16.96
C LYS A 470 -17.08 24.92 -16.98
N GLY A 471 -15.82 25.16 -16.61
CA GLY A 471 -14.74 24.21 -16.77
C GLY A 471 -14.35 24.00 -18.24
N LEU A 472 -13.34 23.17 -18.42
CA LEU A 472 -12.88 22.74 -19.73
C LEU A 472 -13.64 21.48 -20.19
N LEU A 473 -14.00 20.59 -19.24
CA LEU A 473 -14.73 19.35 -19.50
C LEU A 473 -16.25 19.55 -19.35
N SER A 474 -17.04 19.04 -20.29
CA SER A 474 -18.51 19.13 -20.29
C SER A 474 -19.19 17.80 -20.00
N GLY A 475 -20.37 17.85 -19.38
CA GLY A 475 -21.21 16.66 -19.17
C GLY A 475 -20.46 15.58 -18.39
N SER A 476 -20.42 14.37 -18.94
CA SER A 476 -19.68 13.24 -18.38
C SER A 476 -18.36 12.98 -19.10
N ASP A 477 -17.81 13.96 -19.82
CA ASP A 477 -16.53 13.79 -20.48
C ASP A 477 -15.38 13.79 -19.45
N VAL A 478 -14.34 13.04 -19.75
CA VAL A 478 -13.09 12.99 -18.98
C VAL A 478 -11.90 13.24 -19.88
N HIS A 479 -10.75 13.57 -19.29
CA HIS A 479 -9.50 13.64 -20.02
C HIS A 479 -8.41 12.84 -19.32
N CYS A 480 -7.77 11.93 -20.02
CA CYS A 480 -6.58 11.21 -19.59
C CYS A 480 -5.62 11.07 -20.77
N SER A 481 -4.47 11.74 -20.66
CA SER A 481 -3.45 11.80 -21.73
C SER A 481 -2.85 10.43 -22.10
N LEU A 482 -2.97 9.43 -21.21
CA LEU A 482 -2.48 8.06 -21.43
C LEU A 482 -3.26 7.29 -22.49
N TYR A 483 -4.47 7.70 -22.82
CA TYR A 483 -5.41 6.96 -23.67
C TYR A 483 -5.83 7.81 -24.85
N ASP A 484 -6.16 7.17 -25.97
CA ASP A 484 -6.71 7.85 -27.14
C ASP A 484 -8.17 8.28 -26.91
N GLU A 485 -8.72 9.06 -27.83
CA GLU A 485 -10.13 9.44 -27.77
C GLU A 485 -11.02 8.20 -27.91
N GLY A 486 -12.00 8.06 -27.02
CA GLY A 486 -12.87 6.89 -26.96
C GLY A 486 -13.37 6.61 -25.55
N TYR A 487 -14.13 5.52 -25.38
CA TYR A 487 -14.62 5.15 -24.06
C TYR A 487 -13.53 4.49 -23.23
N ILE A 488 -13.42 4.91 -21.97
CA ILE A 488 -12.58 4.30 -20.94
C ILE A 488 -13.43 3.92 -19.73
N ASP A 489 -13.02 2.87 -19.02
CA ASP A 489 -13.60 2.46 -17.74
C ASP A 489 -12.68 2.87 -16.58
N ILE A 490 -13.25 3.59 -15.62
CA ILE A 490 -12.54 4.17 -14.47
C ILE A 490 -12.95 3.38 -13.23
N LEU A 491 -11.99 2.66 -12.65
CA LEU A 491 -12.24 1.68 -11.58
C LEU A 491 -11.48 2.04 -10.31
N ARG A 492 -12.20 2.48 -9.28
CA ARG A 492 -11.63 2.68 -7.94
C ARG A 492 -11.77 1.41 -7.09
N SER A 493 -10.80 1.18 -6.21
CA SER A 493 -10.89 0.16 -5.14
C SER A 493 -11.15 0.81 -3.77
N PRO A 494 -11.91 0.17 -2.87
CA PRO A 494 -12.66 -1.08 -3.06
C PRO A 494 -13.85 -0.90 -4.01
N HIS A 495 -14.18 -1.94 -4.76
CA HIS A 495 -15.32 -1.95 -5.70
C HIS A 495 -16.45 -2.82 -5.12
N LEU A 496 -17.56 -2.24 -4.69
CA LEU A 496 -18.57 -2.97 -3.90
C LEU A 496 -19.92 -3.11 -4.62
N PHE A 497 -20.50 -2.00 -5.10
CA PHE A 497 -21.86 -1.99 -5.65
C PHE A 497 -21.96 -2.31 -7.14
N ARG A 498 -20.93 -2.03 -7.95
CA ARG A 498 -20.90 -2.00 -9.45
C ARG A 498 -20.58 -0.58 -9.88
N GLU A 499 -19.33 -0.22 -9.63
CA GLU A 499 -18.79 1.13 -9.69
C GLU A 499 -17.88 1.24 -10.94
N HIS A 500 -18.44 0.91 -12.11
CA HIS A 500 -17.74 1.05 -13.40
C HIS A 500 -17.96 2.46 -13.95
N GLY A 501 -16.95 3.32 -13.83
CA GLY A 501 -17.00 4.71 -14.29
C GLY A 501 -16.77 4.84 -15.78
N VAL A 502 -17.61 4.23 -16.62
CA VAL A 502 -17.44 4.30 -18.08
C VAL A 502 -17.74 5.71 -18.58
N ARG A 503 -16.76 6.37 -19.18
CA ARG A 503 -16.84 7.76 -19.69
C ARG A 503 -16.13 7.91 -21.03
N TRP A 504 -16.47 8.98 -21.76
CA TRP A 504 -15.78 9.34 -23.01
C TRP A 504 -14.52 10.15 -22.69
N ASN A 505 -13.35 9.62 -23.06
CA ASN A 505 -12.07 10.30 -22.97
C ASN A 505 -11.95 11.29 -24.14
N LYS A 506 -11.92 12.58 -23.85
CA LYS A 506 -11.70 13.64 -24.83
C LYS A 506 -10.22 13.94 -25.00
N LYS A 507 -9.80 14.21 -26.24
CA LYS A 507 -8.46 14.71 -26.57
C LYS A 507 -8.53 15.89 -27.53
N ASN A 508 -7.85 16.97 -27.18
CA ASN A 508 -7.58 18.10 -28.04
C ASN A 508 -6.39 18.90 -27.46
N GLU A 509 -5.89 19.86 -28.23
CA GLU A 509 -4.74 20.68 -27.85
C GLU A 509 -4.98 21.53 -26.59
N GLU A 510 -6.22 21.98 -26.35
CA GLU A 510 -6.52 22.82 -25.19
C GLU A 510 -6.54 21.99 -23.89
N TYR A 511 -7.05 20.75 -23.91
CA TYR A 511 -6.94 19.83 -22.77
C TYR A 511 -5.46 19.53 -22.45
N GLU A 512 -4.66 19.16 -23.45
CA GLU A 512 -3.24 18.81 -23.24
C GLU A 512 -2.40 19.99 -22.74
N LYS A 513 -2.81 21.22 -23.09
CA LYS A 513 -2.17 22.45 -22.62
C LYS A 513 -2.40 22.73 -21.13
N TRP A 514 -3.58 22.40 -20.59
CA TRP A 514 -3.95 22.70 -19.21
C TRP A 514 -3.81 21.50 -18.28
N PHE A 515 -4.18 20.31 -18.74
CA PHE A 515 -4.16 19.05 -18.01
C PHE A 515 -2.89 18.24 -18.34
N ILE A 516 -1.74 18.77 -17.91
CA ILE A 516 -0.43 18.29 -18.38
C ILE A 516 0.01 16.95 -17.77
N THR A 517 -0.72 16.42 -16.77
CA THR A 517 -0.36 15.15 -16.13
C THR A 517 -1.11 13.95 -16.69
N PRO A 518 -0.57 12.73 -16.52
CA PRO A 518 -1.26 11.47 -16.75
C PRO A 518 -2.53 11.19 -15.93
N GLY A 519 -2.92 12.07 -14.99
CA GLY A 519 -4.15 11.94 -14.21
C GLY A 519 -5.39 11.80 -15.09
N VAL A 520 -6.45 11.19 -14.55
CA VAL A 520 -7.78 11.26 -15.17
C VAL A 520 -8.51 12.46 -14.58
N TYR A 521 -8.76 13.45 -15.42
CA TYR A 521 -9.46 14.68 -15.09
C TYR A 521 -10.96 14.45 -15.28
N THR A 522 -11.75 14.81 -14.27
CA THR A 522 -13.19 14.60 -14.22
C THR A 522 -13.94 15.92 -14.33
N SER A 523 -15.04 15.93 -15.08
CA SER A 523 -15.89 17.11 -15.24
C SER A 523 -16.59 17.48 -13.94
N ILE A 524 -16.72 18.78 -13.68
CA ILE A 524 -17.50 19.32 -12.56
C ILE A 524 -19.03 19.13 -12.74
N HIS A 525 -19.45 18.66 -13.91
CA HIS A 525 -20.87 18.40 -14.25
C HIS A 525 -21.24 16.91 -14.11
N ASP A 526 -20.30 16.05 -13.71
CA ASP A 526 -20.48 14.61 -13.61
C ASP A 526 -20.57 14.15 -12.14
N PRO A 527 -21.55 13.33 -11.74
CA PRO A 527 -21.61 12.75 -10.40
C PRO A 527 -20.62 11.59 -10.19
N ILE A 528 -19.61 11.40 -11.05
CA ILE A 528 -18.69 10.25 -11.00
C ILE A 528 -18.00 10.07 -9.65
N SER A 529 -17.72 11.15 -8.91
CA SER A 529 -17.18 11.07 -7.55
C SER A 529 -18.13 10.39 -6.57
N LYS A 530 -19.45 10.45 -6.78
CA LYS A 530 -20.45 9.70 -6.01
C LYS A 530 -20.65 8.28 -6.53
N LEU A 531 -20.46 8.04 -7.84
CA LEU A 531 -20.48 6.69 -8.39
C LEU A 531 -19.30 5.86 -7.85
N LEU A 532 -18.10 6.42 -7.89
CA LEU A 532 -16.85 5.77 -7.51
C LEU A 532 -16.43 6.06 -6.06
N GLN A 533 -17.25 6.85 -5.34
CA GLN A 533 -17.05 7.26 -3.94
C GLN A 533 -15.64 7.82 -3.69
N PHE A 534 -15.23 8.87 -4.42
CA PHE A 534 -13.88 9.47 -4.30
C PHE A 534 -13.76 10.92 -3.89
N ASP A 535 -12.60 11.21 -3.31
CA ASP A 535 -12.03 12.55 -3.13
C ASP A 535 -10.78 12.69 -4.02
N ASN A 536 -10.18 13.87 -4.03
CA ASN A 536 -9.00 14.16 -4.83
C ASN A 536 -7.76 14.35 -3.93
N ASP A 537 -7.70 13.70 -2.76
CA ASP A 537 -6.61 13.83 -1.78
C ASP A 537 -5.37 12.97 -2.09
N GLY A 538 -5.46 12.21 -3.17
CA GLY A 538 -4.46 11.27 -3.69
C GLY A 538 -5.05 9.93 -4.12
N ASP A 539 -6.36 9.86 -4.32
CA ASP A 539 -7.05 8.68 -4.84
C ASP A 539 -6.60 8.32 -6.25
N LYS A 540 -6.50 7.01 -6.48
CA LYS A 540 -6.13 6.45 -7.77
C LYS A 540 -7.21 5.51 -8.28
N ALA A 541 -7.44 5.56 -9.58
CA ALA A 541 -8.30 4.62 -10.30
C ALA A 541 -7.46 3.81 -11.30
N LEU A 542 -7.86 2.55 -11.49
CA LEU A 542 -7.42 1.74 -12.62
C LEU A 542 -8.23 2.18 -13.85
N ILE A 543 -7.54 2.60 -14.89
CA ILE A 543 -8.15 2.99 -16.16
C ILE A 543 -7.97 1.86 -17.15
N ILE A 544 -9.04 1.50 -17.87
CA ILE A 544 -9.03 0.47 -18.90
C ILE A 544 -9.65 1.06 -20.18
N SER A 545 -8.94 0.97 -21.29
CA SER A 545 -9.42 1.35 -22.63
C SER A 545 -9.66 0.15 -23.55
N ASP A 546 -9.57 -1.07 -23.01
CA ASP A 546 -9.85 -2.29 -23.75
C ASP A 546 -11.33 -2.33 -24.14
N GLU A 547 -11.61 -2.32 -25.45
CA GLU A 547 -12.96 -2.17 -26.00
C GLU A 547 -13.90 -3.28 -25.53
N LEU A 548 -13.40 -4.52 -25.40
CA LEU A 548 -14.20 -5.64 -24.95
C LEU A 548 -14.68 -5.40 -23.51
N ILE A 549 -13.77 -5.06 -22.60
CA ILE A 549 -14.11 -4.80 -21.19
C ILE A 549 -15.04 -3.59 -21.07
N VAL A 550 -14.75 -2.52 -21.79
CA VAL A 550 -15.58 -1.31 -21.79
C VAL A 550 -17.01 -1.62 -22.25
N ASN A 551 -17.18 -2.44 -23.28
CA ASN A 551 -18.52 -2.82 -23.76
C ASN A 551 -19.27 -3.72 -22.77
N ILE A 552 -18.59 -4.65 -22.12
CA ILE A 552 -19.16 -5.47 -21.03
C ILE A 552 -19.58 -4.57 -19.86
N ALA A 553 -18.73 -3.62 -19.46
CA ALA A 553 -19.02 -2.67 -18.40
C ALA A 553 -20.26 -1.82 -18.73
N LYS A 554 -20.34 -1.25 -19.94
CA LYS A 554 -21.53 -0.50 -20.40
C LYS A 554 -22.81 -1.30 -20.28
N ARG A 555 -22.77 -2.57 -20.70
CA ARG A 555 -23.94 -3.48 -20.65
C ARG A 555 -24.41 -3.70 -19.21
N ASN A 556 -23.48 -3.90 -18.27
CA ASN A 556 -23.80 -4.08 -16.85
C ASN A 556 -24.20 -2.77 -16.14
N MET A 557 -23.87 -1.61 -16.72
CA MET A 557 -24.13 -0.27 -16.17
C MET A 557 -25.43 0.38 -16.67
N ALA A 558 -26.19 -0.25 -17.57
CA ALA A 558 -27.31 0.38 -18.28
C ALA A 558 -28.41 0.98 -17.36
N ASP A 559 -28.61 0.43 -16.16
CA ASP A 559 -29.60 0.92 -15.17
C ASP A 559 -28.98 1.23 -13.79
N ILE A 560 -27.68 1.48 -13.78
CA ILE A 560 -26.91 1.72 -12.56
C ILE A 560 -26.66 3.22 -12.43
N VAL A 561 -27.06 3.76 -11.29
CA VAL A 561 -26.92 5.17 -10.93
C VAL A 561 -26.10 5.31 -9.65
N PRO A 562 -25.49 6.48 -9.37
CA PRO A 562 -24.77 6.70 -8.13
C PRO A 562 -25.67 6.48 -6.90
N LEU A 563 -25.06 5.98 -5.81
CA LEU A 563 -25.70 5.92 -4.50
C LEU A 563 -25.48 7.23 -3.77
N TYR A 564 -26.54 7.77 -3.17
CA TYR A 564 -26.45 8.99 -2.37
C TYR A 564 -27.14 8.82 -1.01
N TYR A 565 -26.45 9.20 0.04
CA TYR A 565 -26.93 9.19 1.43
C TYR A 565 -26.13 10.20 2.26
N GLU A 566 -26.75 10.73 3.31
CA GLU A 566 -26.15 11.78 4.14
C GLU A 566 -25.22 11.21 5.22
N MET A 567 -23.93 11.49 5.08
CA MET A 567 -22.91 11.09 6.04
C MET A 567 -22.94 11.98 7.29
N SER A 568 -22.76 11.37 8.47
CA SER A 568 -22.73 12.09 9.74
C SER A 568 -21.42 12.85 9.97
N VAL A 569 -21.51 14.03 10.58
CA VAL A 569 -20.36 14.83 10.96
C VAL A 569 -19.83 14.40 12.33
N ALA A 570 -18.52 14.22 12.43
CA ALA A 570 -17.85 13.89 13.69
C ALA A 570 -18.07 14.99 14.75
N GLN A 571 -18.55 14.62 15.94
CA GLN A 571 -18.74 15.56 17.03
C GLN A 571 -17.41 16.06 17.60
N LYS A 572 -17.37 17.35 17.95
CA LYS A 572 -16.22 17.94 18.64
C LYS A 572 -16.23 17.54 20.11
N GLN A 573 -15.06 17.23 20.65
CA GLN A 573 -14.85 16.92 22.06
C GLN A 573 -13.56 17.59 22.53
N GLU A 574 -13.46 17.82 23.84
CA GLU A 574 -12.20 18.22 24.45
C GLU A 574 -11.15 17.10 24.25
N ILE A 575 -9.97 17.45 23.77
CA ILE A 575 -8.85 16.52 23.64
C ILE A 575 -8.22 16.32 25.02
N ASN A 576 -8.48 15.18 25.63
CA ASN A 576 -7.91 14.73 26.90
C ASN A 576 -7.72 13.20 26.91
N SER A 577 -7.00 12.66 27.89
CA SER A 577 -6.68 11.22 27.97
C SER A 577 -7.91 10.32 27.97
N ARG A 578 -8.97 10.74 28.67
CA ARG A 578 -10.24 10.01 28.77
C ARG A 578 -10.93 9.91 27.41
N ASN A 579 -11.14 11.03 26.72
CA ASN A 579 -11.81 11.05 25.43
C ASN A 579 -10.98 10.34 24.35
N ILE A 580 -9.64 10.42 24.42
CA ILE A 580 -8.73 9.62 23.57
C ILE A 580 -8.96 8.13 23.78
N TYR A 581 -8.99 7.66 25.03
CA TYR A 581 -9.24 6.26 25.34
C TYR A 581 -10.62 5.79 24.84
N GLU A 582 -11.68 6.52 25.18
CA GLU A 582 -13.06 6.20 24.79
C GLU A 582 -13.19 6.12 23.26
N ALA A 583 -12.68 7.11 22.52
CA ALA A 583 -12.73 7.14 21.06
C ALA A 583 -11.94 6.01 20.38
N LEU A 584 -10.75 5.66 20.90
CA LEU A 584 -9.96 4.55 20.38
C LEU A 584 -10.63 3.21 20.63
N THR A 585 -11.16 2.99 21.84
CA THR A 585 -11.79 1.71 22.21
C THR A 585 -13.07 1.45 21.42
N LEU A 586 -13.89 2.48 21.17
CA LEU A 586 -15.05 2.39 20.28
C LEU A 586 -14.63 1.97 18.87
N ALA A 587 -13.62 2.63 18.30
CA ALA A 587 -13.15 2.33 16.94
C ALA A 587 -12.49 0.94 16.81
N TYR A 588 -11.95 0.37 17.89
CA TYR A 588 -11.37 -0.98 17.90
C TYR A 588 -12.42 -2.10 17.81
N GLY A 589 -13.70 -1.78 17.99
CA GLY A 589 -14.81 -2.74 17.99
C GLY A 589 -15.33 -3.13 16.60
N ILE A 590 -14.88 -2.47 15.54
CA ILE A 590 -15.55 -2.52 14.22
C ILE A 590 -14.75 -3.30 13.17
N ASN A 591 -15.48 -4.04 12.31
CA ASN A 591 -14.91 -4.91 11.29
C ASN A 591 -15.49 -4.65 9.88
N ILE A 592 -14.76 -3.89 9.06
CA ILE A 592 -15.11 -3.60 7.65
C ILE A 592 -15.17 -4.88 6.78
N GLY A 593 -14.38 -5.89 7.13
CA GLY A 593 -14.24 -7.12 6.35
C GLY A 593 -15.54 -7.91 6.24
N GLU A 594 -16.44 -7.78 7.21
CA GLU A 594 -17.72 -8.48 7.25
C GLU A 594 -18.65 -8.07 6.10
N TYR A 595 -18.90 -6.77 5.94
CA TYR A 595 -19.77 -6.25 4.88
C TYR A 595 -19.25 -6.60 3.48
N SER A 596 -17.94 -6.43 3.23
CA SER A 596 -17.36 -6.77 1.92
C SER A 596 -17.47 -8.26 1.59
N ASN A 597 -17.33 -9.14 2.59
CA ASN A 597 -17.54 -10.58 2.41
C ASN A 597 -19.01 -10.88 2.11
N ASN A 598 -19.94 -10.24 2.84
CA ASN A 598 -21.37 -10.43 2.63
C ASN A 598 -21.81 -9.97 1.23
N ILE A 599 -21.37 -8.81 0.77
CA ILE A 599 -21.59 -8.34 -0.62
C ILE A 599 -21.05 -9.36 -1.63
N THR A 600 -19.85 -9.88 -1.38
CA THR A 600 -19.24 -10.90 -2.26
C THR A 600 -20.04 -12.21 -2.30
N LYS A 601 -20.70 -12.62 -1.20
CA LYS A 601 -21.62 -13.78 -1.22
C LYS A 601 -22.78 -13.55 -2.18
N ILE A 602 -23.37 -12.35 -2.14
CA ILE A 602 -24.53 -12.00 -2.98
C ILE A 602 -24.15 -12.00 -4.45
N TRP A 603 -23.04 -11.34 -4.80
CA TRP A 603 -22.53 -11.30 -6.18
C TRP A 603 -22.26 -12.65 -6.81
N ASN A 604 -21.96 -13.66 -6.00
CA ASN A 604 -21.60 -14.99 -6.46
C ASN A 604 -22.69 -16.02 -6.11
N SER A 605 -23.93 -15.55 -5.92
CA SER A 605 -25.12 -16.39 -5.74
C SER A 605 -26.01 -16.37 -6.98
N ASP A 606 -26.92 -17.33 -7.09
CA ASP A 606 -27.87 -17.40 -8.21
C ASP A 606 -28.98 -16.33 -8.12
N ASN A 607 -29.14 -15.69 -6.96
CA ASN A 607 -30.16 -14.67 -6.70
C ASN A 607 -29.50 -13.37 -6.24
N ILE A 608 -28.98 -12.59 -7.21
CA ILE A 608 -28.34 -11.30 -6.94
C ILE A 608 -29.42 -10.26 -6.64
N ASN A 609 -29.38 -9.65 -5.46
CA ASN A 609 -30.27 -8.56 -5.07
C ASN A 609 -29.50 -7.25 -4.90
N LEU A 610 -29.70 -6.31 -5.81
CA LEU A 610 -28.99 -5.04 -5.82
C LEU A 610 -29.36 -4.16 -4.62
N ASP A 611 -30.59 -4.17 -4.13
CA ASP A 611 -30.97 -3.32 -2.99
C ASP A 611 -30.27 -3.77 -1.70
N VAL A 612 -30.14 -5.07 -1.50
CA VAL A 612 -29.36 -5.63 -0.38
C VAL A 612 -27.88 -5.25 -0.51
N ILE A 613 -27.33 -5.25 -1.73
CA ILE A 613 -25.95 -4.79 -1.98
C ILE A 613 -25.82 -3.29 -1.70
N LYS A 614 -26.80 -2.45 -2.09
CA LYS A 614 -26.81 -1.00 -1.81
C LYS A 614 -26.79 -0.72 -0.31
N TRP A 615 -27.62 -1.41 0.47
CA TRP A 615 -27.62 -1.29 1.94
C TRP A 615 -26.28 -1.69 2.54
N LEU A 616 -25.72 -2.84 2.15
CA LEU A 616 -24.42 -3.28 2.65
C LEU A 616 -23.28 -2.37 2.19
N CYS A 617 -23.37 -1.76 1.01
CA CYS A 617 -22.41 -0.77 0.50
C CYS A 617 -22.46 0.51 1.34
N MET A 618 -23.66 1.04 1.61
CA MET A 618 -23.85 2.16 2.52
C MET A 618 -23.28 1.87 3.91
N GLU A 619 -23.61 0.72 4.51
CA GLU A 619 -23.08 0.30 5.81
C GLU A 619 -21.56 0.15 5.80
N ASN A 620 -20.97 -0.36 4.71
CA ASN A 620 -19.52 -0.43 4.54
C ASN A 620 -18.89 0.97 4.56
N ASN A 621 -19.48 1.92 3.84
CA ASN A 621 -18.98 3.30 3.76
C ASN A 621 -19.09 4.04 5.10
N PHE A 622 -20.18 3.86 5.85
CA PHE A 622 -20.27 4.32 7.24
C PHE A 622 -19.21 3.67 8.14
N THR A 623 -18.94 2.38 7.95
CA THR A 623 -17.94 1.63 8.73
C THR A 623 -16.52 2.14 8.48
N ILE A 624 -16.19 2.52 7.23
CA ILE A 624 -14.90 3.11 6.87
C ILE A 624 -14.71 4.45 7.59
N ASP A 625 -15.75 5.29 7.59
CA ASP A 625 -15.70 6.60 8.20
C ASP A 625 -15.90 6.60 9.72
N PHE A 626 -16.45 5.54 10.30
CA PHE A 626 -16.59 5.39 11.75
C PHE A 626 -15.27 5.62 12.48
N ALA A 627 -14.16 5.15 11.90
CA ALA A 627 -12.83 5.37 12.47
C ALA A 627 -12.52 6.85 12.73
N LYS A 628 -13.18 7.79 12.04
CA LYS A 628 -13.08 9.24 12.20
C LYS A 628 -14.32 9.86 12.84
N THR A 629 -15.52 9.34 12.56
CA THR A 629 -16.81 9.96 12.93
C THR A 629 -17.44 9.37 14.19
N LEU A 630 -17.11 8.12 14.53
CA LEU A 630 -17.75 7.33 15.61
C LEU A 630 -19.27 7.16 15.45
N PHE A 631 -19.77 7.22 14.21
CA PHE A 631 -21.19 7.08 13.90
C PHE A 631 -21.45 5.90 12.96
N MET A 632 -22.45 5.08 13.31
CA MET A 632 -23.06 4.06 12.44
C MET A 632 -24.58 4.26 12.43
N PRO A 633 -25.26 4.06 11.30
CA PRO A 633 -26.72 3.95 11.27
C PRO A 633 -27.18 2.71 12.03
N THR A 634 -28.40 2.74 12.56
CA THR A 634 -29.04 1.58 13.21
C THR A 634 -29.85 0.84 12.17
N ARG A 635 -29.48 -0.42 11.90
CA ARG A 635 -30.19 -1.26 10.93
C ARG A 635 -31.60 -1.60 11.44
N PRO A 636 -32.68 -1.36 10.65
CA PRO A 636 -34.03 -1.81 10.98
C PRO A 636 -34.20 -3.34 10.92
N ASP A 637 -35.08 -3.90 11.76
CA ASP A 637 -35.31 -5.36 11.85
C ASP A 637 -35.72 -6.00 10.50
N HIS A 638 -36.63 -5.36 9.76
CA HIS A 638 -37.09 -5.86 8.47
C HIS A 638 -35.97 -5.91 7.40
N VAL A 639 -35.03 -4.95 7.45
CA VAL A 639 -33.84 -4.95 6.59
C VAL A 639 -32.87 -6.04 7.01
N ASP A 640 -32.69 -6.23 8.32
CA ASP A 640 -31.83 -7.28 8.87
C ASP A 640 -32.30 -8.68 8.49
N GLU A 641 -33.60 -8.96 8.58
CA GLU A 641 -34.21 -10.21 8.13
C GLU A 641 -33.92 -10.46 6.64
N LYS A 642 -34.14 -9.45 5.79
CA LYS A 642 -33.87 -9.54 4.36
C LYS A 642 -32.38 -9.75 4.07
N ILE A 643 -31.48 -9.00 4.70
CA ILE A 643 -30.02 -9.20 4.54
C ILE A 643 -29.63 -10.64 4.94
N LYS A 644 -30.13 -11.12 6.09
CA LYS A 644 -29.85 -12.47 6.61
C LYS A 644 -30.20 -13.55 5.58
N ASP A 645 -31.30 -13.42 4.85
CA ASP A 645 -31.68 -14.38 3.81
C ASP A 645 -30.63 -14.54 2.71
N TYR A 646 -29.93 -13.46 2.34
CA TYR A 646 -28.92 -13.46 1.29
C TYR A 646 -27.49 -13.81 1.77
N ILE A 647 -27.21 -13.73 3.08
CA ILE A 647 -25.85 -13.94 3.62
C ILE A 647 -25.66 -15.27 4.35
N LYS A 648 -26.68 -16.15 4.38
CA LYS A 648 -26.66 -17.47 5.02
C LYS A 648 -25.57 -18.39 4.47
N ASN A 649 -25.33 -18.32 3.17
CA ASN A 649 -24.37 -19.19 2.49
C ASN A 649 -22.92 -18.87 2.92
N LYS A 650 -22.02 -19.82 2.68
CA LYS A 650 -20.59 -19.61 2.88
C LYS A 650 -20.06 -18.62 1.84
N VAL A 651 -18.82 -18.20 2.03
CA VAL A 651 -18.15 -17.33 1.05
C VAL A 651 -17.83 -18.10 -0.24
N PRO A 652 -17.65 -17.42 -1.38
CA PRO A 652 -17.49 -18.08 -2.68
C PRO A 652 -16.25 -18.97 -2.79
N HIS A 653 -16.29 -19.98 -3.66
CA HIS A 653 -15.21 -20.95 -3.87
C HIS A 653 -13.83 -20.30 -4.11
N PHE A 654 -13.76 -19.26 -4.95
CA PHE A 654 -12.51 -18.56 -5.24
C PHE A 654 -11.83 -17.92 -4.01
N PHE A 655 -12.49 -17.82 -2.84
CA PHE A 655 -11.85 -17.36 -1.59
C PHE A 655 -10.78 -18.31 -1.05
N ILE A 656 -10.74 -19.57 -1.51
CA ILE A 656 -9.57 -20.45 -1.33
C ILE A 656 -8.32 -19.74 -1.88
N ASN A 657 -8.43 -19.16 -3.07
CA ASN A 657 -7.34 -18.44 -3.73
C ASN A 657 -7.23 -16.98 -3.29
N ALA A 658 -8.33 -16.25 -3.07
CA ALA A 658 -8.28 -14.83 -2.71
C ALA A 658 -7.88 -14.57 -1.25
N LYS A 659 -8.29 -15.44 -0.32
CA LYS A 659 -8.21 -15.21 1.14
C LYS A 659 -7.72 -16.42 1.95
N ASP A 660 -7.13 -17.42 1.28
CA ASP A 660 -6.58 -18.62 1.92
C ASP A 660 -7.60 -19.35 2.81
N LYS A 661 -8.86 -19.41 2.36
CA LYS A 661 -9.92 -20.17 3.05
C LYS A 661 -9.77 -21.67 2.79
N GLU A 662 -10.15 -22.46 3.79
CA GLU A 662 -10.21 -23.92 3.66
C GLU A 662 -11.42 -24.34 2.80
N GLU A 663 -11.31 -25.44 2.05
CA GLU A 663 -12.37 -25.91 1.13
C GLU A 663 -13.72 -26.12 1.83
N HIS A 664 -13.73 -26.63 3.06
CA HIS A 664 -14.97 -26.84 3.82
C HIS A 664 -15.63 -25.53 4.29
N SER A 665 -14.93 -24.40 4.21
CA SER A 665 -15.38 -23.07 4.67
C SER A 665 -15.91 -22.18 3.55
N VAL A 666 -15.94 -22.68 2.31
CA VAL A 666 -16.46 -22.00 1.12
C VAL A 666 -17.63 -22.79 0.51
N GLU A 667 -18.38 -22.14 -0.38
CA GLU A 667 -19.37 -22.80 -1.23
C GLU A 667 -18.70 -23.68 -2.30
N SER A 668 -19.46 -24.64 -2.85
CA SER A 668 -19.04 -25.37 -4.05
C SER A 668 -18.89 -24.42 -5.23
N ILE A 669 -18.05 -24.81 -6.20
CA ILE A 669 -17.87 -24.04 -7.43
C ILE A 669 -19.22 -23.91 -8.18
N ASN A 670 -19.50 -22.71 -8.68
CA ASN A 670 -20.71 -22.36 -9.43
C ASN A 670 -20.37 -21.48 -10.65
N GLU A 671 -21.40 -21.06 -11.39
CA GLU A 671 -21.27 -20.30 -12.64
C GLU A 671 -21.05 -18.79 -12.44
N SER A 672 -20.72 -18.33 -11.23
CA SER A 672 -20.36 -16.92 -11.03
C SER A 672 -19.08 -16.55 -11.78
N THR A 673 -19.00 -15.30 -12.25
CA THR A 673 -17.93 -14.79 -13.10
C THR A 673 -16.52 -15.16 -12.63
N VAL A 674 -16.24 -14.98 -11.33
CA VAL A 674 -14.87 -15.22 -10.80
C VAL A 674 -14.61 -16.71 -10.63
N ASN A 675 -15.61 -17.52 -10.27
CA ASN A 675 -15.45 -18.97 -10.12
C ASN A 675 -15.16 -19.67 -11.46
N LYS A 676 -15.71 -19.17 -12.57
CA LYS A 676 -15.39 -19.67 -13.93
C LYS A 676 -13.90 -19.60 -14.26
N LEU A 677 -13.13 -18.72 -13.62
CA LEU A 677 -11.67 -18.66 -13.82
C LEU A 677 -10.95 -19.91 -13.33
N ASP A 678 -11.53 -20.71 -12.43
CA ASP A 678 -10.87 -21.91 -11.92
C ASP A 678 -10.56 -22.93 -13.03
N SER A 679 -11.47 -23.05 -14.00
CA SER A 679 -11.35 -23.92 -15.17
C SER A 679 -10.55 -23.29 -16.32
N ILE A 680 -10.57 -21.95 -16.46
CA ILE A 680 -9.87 -21.22 -17.52
C ILE A 680 -8.37 -21.11 -17.24
N ILE A 681 -7.97 -20.93 -15.98
CA ILE A 681 -6.57 -20.69 -15.62
C ILE A 681 -5.80 -22.02 -15.51
N PRO A 682 -4.74 -22.23 -16.33
CA PRO A 682 -4.01 -23.49 -16.33
C PRO A 682 -3.22 -23.70 -15.04
N SER A 683 -3.22 -24.94 -14.55
CA SER A 683 -2.53 -25.34 -13.31
C SER A 683 -1.33 -26.27 -13.56
N ASP A 684 -0.82 -26.29 -14.80
CA ASP A 684 0.24 -27.20 -15.21
C ASP A 684 1.56 -27.00 -14.47
N ARG A 685 2.26 -28.12 -14.24
CA ARG A 685 3.61 -28.11 -13.69
C ARG A 685 4.56 -27.34 -14.62
N ILE A 686 5.43 -26.53 -14.04
CA ILE A 686 6.43 -25.77 -14.80
C ILE A 686 7.53 -26.68 -15.32
N ASN A 687 7.81 -26.56 -16.62
CA ASN A 687 8.95 -27.18 -17.28
C ASN A 687 10.02 -26.10 -17.53
N PHE A 688 11.26 -26.35 -17.10
CA PHE A 688 12.37 -25.41 -17.31
C PHE A 688 13.18 -25.79 -18.54
N ALA A 689 13.17 -24.93 -19.55
CA ALA A 689 14.13 -25.03 -20.65
C ALA A 689 15.48 -24.43 -20.23
N ALA A 690 16.57 -24.90 -20.85
CA ALA A 690 17.89 -24.31 -20.64
C ALA A 690 18.02 -22.99 -21.41
N VAL A 691 17.39 -21.93 -20.92
CA VAL A 691 17.20 -20.66 -21.63
C VAL A 691 18.45 -19.77 -21.71
N ALA A 692 19.44 -20.00 -20.85
CA ALA A 692 20.57 -19.07 -20.65
C ALA A 692 21.96 -19.71 -20.55
N GLY A 693 22.23 -20.84 -21.22
CA GLY A 693 23.55 -21.47 -21.20
C GLY A 693 23.88 -22.25 -19.91
N LYS A 694 25.14 -22.68 -19.72
CA LYS A 694 25.53 -23.52 -18.57
C LYS A 694 25.91 -22.65 -17.38
N PHE A 695 25.20 -22.80 -16.28
CA PHE A 695 25.50 -22.15 -15.02
C PHE A 695 26.77 -22.73 -14.36
N ASP A 696 27.63 -21.85 -13.86
CA ASP A 696 28.84 -22.18 -13.10
C ASP A 696 28.95 -21.28 -11.87
N TYR A 697 28.73 -21.86 -10.69
CA TYR A 697 28.76 -21.11 -9.43
C TYR A 697 30.14 -20.53 -9.08
N ARG A 698 31.23 -20.96 -9.76
CA ARG A 698 32.58 -20.43 -9.50
C ARG A 698 32.73 -18.96 -9.90
N PHE A 699 31.80 -18.42 -10.70
CA PHE A 699 31.73 -16.97 -10.98
C PHE A 699 31.22 -16.16 -9.78
N LEU A 700 30.59 -16.82 -8.80
CA LEU A 700 30.10 -16.20 -7.57
C LEU A 700 31.17 -16.08 -6.47
N LEU A 701 32.32 -16.76 -6.65
CA LEU A 701 33.41 -16.83 -5.67
C LEU A 701 34.50 -15.79 -5.97
N LYS A 702 35.07 -15.20 -4.92
CA LYS A 702 36.34 -14.47 -5.00
C LYS A 702 37.52 -15.46 -5.02
N ASN A 703 37.56 -16.37 -4.06
CA ASN A 703 38.54 -17.45 -3.96
C ASN A 703 37.91 -18.80 -4.34
N LYS A 704 38.26 -19.30 -5.54
CA LYS A 704 37.73 -20.57 -6.07
C LYS A 704 38.19 -21.80 -5.26
N GLU A 705 39.34 -21.70 -4.60
CA GLU A 705 39.95 -22.76 -3.80
C GLU A 705 39.59 -22.71 -2.31
N ILE A 706 38.64 -21.85 -1.93
CA ILE A 706 38.20 -21.67 -0.53
C ILE A 706 37.87 -23.02 0.16
N LYS A 707 38.39 -23.25 1.37
CA LYS A 707 38.04 -24.44 2.15
C LYS A 707 36.73 -24.19 2.92
N LEU A 708 35.91 -25.23 3.07
CA LEU A 708 34.67 -25.11 3.84
C LEU A 708 35.01 -24.91 5.33
N ASN A 709 34.29 -24.01 6.00
CA ASN A 709 34.39 -23.77 7.43
C ASN A 709 33.09 -24.23 8.11
N GLU A 710 33.16 -25.31 8.89
CA GLU A 710 31.98 -25.92 9.53
C GLU A 710 31.34 -25.01 10.60
N ALA A 711 32.12 -24.16 11.29
CA ALA A 711 31.56 -23.23 12.28
C ALA A 711 30.64 -22.20 11.59
N VAL A 712 31.10 -21.57 10.52
CA VAL A 712 30.30 -20.63 9.70
C VAL A 712 29.08 -21.33 9.13
N ILE A 713 29.25 -22.54 8.59
CA ILE A 713 28.16 -23.32 7.97
C ILE A 713 27.09 -23.71 9.01
N ASN A 714 27.49 -24.17 10.19
CA ASN A 714 26.55 -24.64 11.21
C ASN A 714 25.81 -23.47 11.84
N GLU A 715 26.47 -22.34 12.07
CA GLU A 715 25.80 -21.13 12.51
C GLU A 715 24.82 -20.61 11.46
N TYR A 716 25.23 -20.56 10.19
CA TYR A 716 24.34 -20.20 9.09
C TYR A 716 23.09 -21.08 9.08
N LYS A 717 23.23 -22.41 9.18
CA LYS A 717 22.08 -23.34 9.22
C LYS A 717 21.19 -23.09 10.44
N ARG A 718 21.78 -22.84 11.61
CA ARG A 718 21.04 -22.58 12.85
C ARG A 718 20.21 -21.30 12.72
N LEU A 719 20.84 -20.22 12.29
CA LEU A 719 20.19 -18.92 12.07
C LEU A 719 19.14 -19.00 10.95
N ASP A 720 19.44 -19.67 9.84
CA ASP A 720 18.53 -19.81 8.70
C ASP A 720 17.26 -20.59 9.04
N ARG A 721 17.38 -21.63 9.89
CA ARG A 721 16.22 -22.39 10.38
C ARG A 721 15.40 -21.60 11.40
N ASN A 722 16.06 -20.86 12.28
CA ASN A 722 15.42 -20.13 13.37
C ASN A 722 14.96 -18.72 12.98
N LYS A 723 15.27 -18.23 11.77
CA LYS A 723 14.86 -16.89 11.31
C LYS A 723 13.36 -16.66 11.36
N LYS A 724 12.55 -17.72 11.21
CA LYS A 724 11.09 -17.65 11.37
C LYS A 724 10.65 -17.34 12.80
N TRP A 725 11.44 -17.67 13.82
CA TRP A 725 11.14 -17.30 15.21
C TRP A 725 11.53 -15.84 15.51
N LEU A 726 12.47 -15.29 14.74
CA LEU A 726 12.84 -13.86 14.80
C LEU A 726 11.85 -12.98 14.01
N MET A 727 11.02 -13.57 13.15
CA MET A 727 9.97 -12.90 12.39
C MET A 727 8.64 -13.25 13.05
N ASN A 728 7.83 -12.29 13.49
CA ASN A 728 6.51 -12.63 14.03
C ASN A 728 5.66 -13.33 12.94
N ASP A 729 4.89 -14.36 13.33
CA ASP A 729 4.08 -15.20 12.42
C ASP A 729 2.95 -14.43 11.69
N GLU A 730 2.64 -13.21 12.14
CA GLU A 730 1.77 -12.27 11.41
C GLU A 730 2.55 -11.66 10.24
N GLU A 731 2.24 -12.10 9.01
CA GLU A 731 2.69 -11.54 7.72
C GLU A 731 3.88 -10.58 7.83
N ALA A 732 5.08 -11.15 8.04
CA ALA A 732 6.28 -10.37 8.31
C ALA A 732 6.43 -9.23 7.29
N LYS A 733 6.24 -7.98 7.76
CA LYS A 733 6.32 -6.81 6.91
C LYS A 733 7.70 -6.76 6.24
N PRO A 734 7.83 -6.29 4.99
CA PRO A 734 9.09 -6.28 4.24
C PRO A 734 10.30 -5.72 5.01
N GLY A 735 10.08 -4.75 5.91
CA GLY A 735 11.13 -4.15 6.73
C GLY A 735 11.62 -5.00 7.92
N GLN A 736 10.77 -5.81 8.55
CA GLN A 736 11.18 -6.71 9.66
C GLN A 736 12.14 -7.79 9.15
N LYS A 737 11.92 -8.24 7.91
CA LYS A 737 12.80 -9.18 7.20
C LYS A 737 14.22 -8.64 7.05
N LEU A 738 14.39 -7.35 6.73
CA LEU A 738 15.71 -6.72 6.57
C LEU A 738 16.48 -6.65 7.90
N TYR A 739 15.80 -6.27 8.98
CA TYR A 739 16.42 -6.23 10.32
C TYR A 739 16.94 -7.62 10.73
N VAL A 740 16.16 -8.68 10.51
CA VAL A 740 16.58 -10.05 10.81
C VAL A 740 17.84 -10.44 10.02
N TYR A 741 17.92 -10.13 8.72
CA TYR A 741 19.13 -10.43 7.94
C TYR A 741 20.35 -9.62 8.39
N LYS A 742 20.16 -8.38 8.85
CA LYS A 742 21.24 -7.59 9.46
C LYS A 742 21.81 -8.30 10.70
N ILE A 743 20.95 -8.79 11.60
CA ILE A 743 21.37 -9.54 12.79
C ILE A 743 22.06 -10.86 12.40
N ILE A 744 21.54 -11.58 11.40
CA ILE A 744 22.18 -12.81 10.90
C ILE A 744 23.58 -12.50 10.36
N LYS A 745 23.73 -11.44 9.57
CA LYS A 745 25.04 -11.00 9.05
C LYS A 745 26.01 -10.69 10.18
N GLN A 746 25.59 -9.93 11.19
CA GLN A 746 26.43 -9.60 12.35
C GLN A 746 26.89 -10.85 13.11
N LYS A 747 25.97 -11.78 13.43
CA LYS A 747 26.31 -13.04 14.11
C LYS A 747 27.27 -13.92 13.31
N LEU A 748 27.18 -13.91 11.98
CA LEU A 748 28.15 -14.61 11.14
C LEU A 748 29.52 -13.94 11.17
N LEU A 749 29.56 -12.60 11.19
CA LEU A 749 30.81 -11.82 11.28
C LEU A 749 31.50 -11.98 12.65
N GLU A 750 30.75 -12.24 13.72
CA GLU A 750 31.31 -12.60 15.03
C GLU A 750 32.11 -13.91 14.99
N ILE A 751 31.77 -14.85 14.09
CA ILE A 751 32.54 -16.08 13.88
C ILE A 751 33.81 -15.81 13.06
N HIS A 752 33.71 -14.95 12.06
CA HIS A 752 34.85 -14.60 11.21
C HIS A 752 34.69 -13.18 10.65
N ASN A 753 35.62 -12.27 10.97
CA ASN A 753 35.53 -10.85 10.64
C ASN A 753 35.84 -10.50 9.15
N ASP A 754 35.67 -11.46 8.24
CA ASP A 754 35.88 -11.26 6.79
C ASP A 754 34.61 -11.70 6.06
N ASP A 755 33.90 -10.71 5.55
CA ASP A 755 32.64 -10.88 4.83
C ASP A 755 32.84 -11.62 3.50
N GLY A 756 33.95 -11.39 2.80
CA GLY A 756 34.36 -12.09 1.60
C GLY A 756 34.62 -13.58 1.87
N PHE A 757 35.35 -13.89 2.94
CA PHE A 757 35.59 -15.28 3.36
C PHE A 757 34.29 -16.02 3.66
N ILE A 758 33.41 -15.44 4.48
CA ILE A 758 32.10 -16.03 4.82
C ILE A 758 31.28 -16.26 3.55
N THR A 759 31.23 -15.26 2.67
CA THR A 759 30.49 -15.33 1.41
C THR A 759 30.97 -16.51 0.56
N ASP A 760 32.28 -16.64 0.38
CA ASP A 760 32.88 -17.71 -0.42
C ASP A 760 32.61 -19.11 0.17
N VAL A 761 32.71 -19.26 1.50
CA VAL A 761 32.37 -20.51 2.21
C VAL A 761 30.90 -20.88 1.97
N LEU A 762 29.98 -19.93 2.16
CA LEU A 762 28.54 -20.15 2.02
C LEU A 762 28.15 -20.42 0.56
N VAL A 763 28.72 -19.69 -0.40
CA VAL A 763 28.53 -19.93 -1.84
C VAL A 763 29.01 -21.35 -2.17
N LYS A 764 30.25 -21.72 -1.82
CA LYS A 764 30.77 -23.07 -2.12
C LYS A 764 29.92 -24.15 -1.47
N HIS A 765 29.44 -23.96 -0.24
CA HIS A 765 28.56 -24.91 0.44
C HIS A 765 27.20 -25.06 -0.25
N LEU A 766 26.48 -23.96 -0.44
CA LEU A 766 25.07 -23.97 -0.88
C LEU A 766 24.92 -24.36 -2.34
N TYR A 767 25.86 -23.94 -3.21
CA TYR A 767 25.79 -24.26 -4.63
C TYR A 767 26.33 -25.66 -4.96
N LYS A 768 27.35 -26.19 -4.23
CA LYS A 768 27.74 -27.61 -4.37
C LYS A 768 26.62 -28.56 -3.93
N LYS A 769 25.90 -28.22 -2.86
CA LYS A 769 24.74 -28.98 -2.38
C LYS A 769 23.48 -28.80 -3.23
N LYS A 770 23.50 -27.91 -4.22
CA LYS A 770 22.31 -27.58 -5.03
C LYS A 770 21.10 -27.18 -4.17
N SER A 771 21.34 -26.38 -3.12
CA SER A 771 20.26 -25.92 -2.25
C SER A 771 19.24 -25.10 -3.05
N LYS A 772 17.96 -25.43 -2.91
CA LYS A 772 16.84 -24.63 -3.47
C LYS A 772 16.62 -23.32 -2.69
N TYR A 773 17.14 -23.24 -1.47
CA TYR A 773 16.93 -22.10 -0.56
C TYR A 773 18.25 -21.39 -0.32
N LYS A 774 18.43 -20.22 -0.96
CA LYS A 774 19.62 -19.36 -0.82
C LYS A 774 19.27 -17.89 -0.52
N SER A 775 18.02 -17.60 -0.12
CA SER A 775 17.58 -16.22 0.14
C SER A 775 18.42 -15.55 1.22
N THR A 776 18.74 -16.24 2.32
CA THR A 776 19.56 -15.66 3.41
C THR A 776 20.98 -15.32 2.94
N LEU A 777 21.59 -16.13 2.06
CA LEU A 777 22.86 -15.77 1.44
C LEU A 777 22.74 -14.47 0.62
N TRP A 778 21.74 -14.38 -0.26
CA TRP A 778 21.55 -13.23 -1.15
C TRP A 778 21.15 -11.95 -0.40
N GLU A 779 20.42 -12.07 0.70
CA GLU A 779 19.98 -10.91 1.49
C GLU A 779 21.08 -10.41 2.45
N CYS A 780 21.94 -11.29 2.96
CA CYS A 780 23.07 -10.90 3.82
C CYS A 780 24.34 -10.46 3.04
N PHE A 781 24.65 -11.16 1.94
CA PHE A 781 25.93 -11.05 1.22
C PHE A 781 25.78 -10.93 -0.30
N GLY A 782 24.57 -10.62 -0.79
CA GLY A 782 24.32 -10.53 -2.23
C GLY A 782 25.13 -9.45 -2.94
N ASP A 783 25.42 -8.34 -2.26
CA ASP A 783 26.34 -7.28 -2.71
C ASP A 783 27.74 -7.82 -3.01
N ILE A 784 28.31 -8.62 -2.10
CA ILE A 784 29.63 -9.25 -2.29
C ILE A 784 29.59 -10.27 -3.43
N VAL A 785 28.55 -11.10 -3.49
CA VAL A 785 28.34 -12.06 -4.59
C VAL A 785 28.28 -11.33 -5.94
N LEU A 786 27.56 -10.21 -6.00
CA LEU A 786 27.45 -9.39 -7.20
C LEU A 786 28.80 -8.81 -7.63
N GLU A 787 29.58 -8.27 -6.70
CA GLU A 787 30.92 -7.75 -7.00
C GLU A 787 31.87 -8.87 -7.48
N ASN A 788 31.79 -10.06 -6.89
CA ASN A 788 32.52 -11.23 -7.35
C ASN A 788 32.15 -11.60 -8.80
N ILE A 789 30.86 -11.58 -9.15
CA ILE A 789 30.39 -11.82 -10.53
C ILE A 789 30.96 -10.76 -11.46
N LYS A 790 30.80 -9.47 -11.13
CA LYS A 790 31.32 -8.37 -11.94
C LYS A 790 32.81 -8.53 -12.19
N HIS A 791 33.57 -8.87 -11.15
CA HIS A 791 35.02 -9.10 -11.24
C HIS A 791 35.36 -10.29 -12.16
N ASN A 792 34.75 -11.45 -11.94
CA ASN A 792 35.02 -12.67 -12.70
C ASN A 792 34.62 -12.54 -14.18
N LEU A 793 33.61 -11.72 -14.48
CA LEU A 793 33.14 -11.47 -15.85
C LEU A 793 33.94 -10.38 -16.60
N LYS A 794 34.83 -9.61 -15.96
CA LYS A 794 35.62 -8.56 -16.65
C LYS A 794 36.39 -9.07 -17.86
N THR A 795 36.80 -10.34 -17.85
CA THR A 795 37.56 -10.97 -18.93
C THR A 795 36.68 -11.71 -19.96
N PHE A 796 35.36 -11.61 -19.84
CA PHE A 796 34.37 -12.28 -20.68
C PHE A 796 33.47 -11.24 -21.37
N LYS A 797 32.99 -11.54 -22.59
CA LYS A 797 31.97 -10.77 -23.31
C LYS A 797 30.70 -11.59 -23.48
N GLY A 798 29.54 -10.94 -23.50
CA GLY A 798 28.28 -11.58 -23.88
C GLY A 798 28.21 -11.81 -25.38
N CYS A 799 27.82 -13.01 -25.83
CA CYS A 799 27.59 -13.29 -27.24
C CYS A 799 26.32 -12.58 -27.72
N CYS A 800 26.39 -11.77 -28.79
CA CYS A 800 25.24 -11.04 -29.34
C CYS A 800 24.12 -11.92 -29.94
N ILE A 801 24.26 -13.25 -29.98
CA ILE A 801 23.26 -14.17 -30.53
C ILE A 801 22.64 -15.01 -29.42
N CYS A 802 23.46 -15.69 -28.62
CA CYS A 802 22.96 -16.60 -27.58
C CYS A 802 23.06 -16.04 -26.15
N GLY A 803 23.59 -14.83 -25.97
CA GLY A 803 23.79 -14.19 -24.67
C GLY A 803 24.91 -14.80 -23.81
N LYS A 804 25.43 -15.98 -24.14
CA LYS A 804 26.46 -16.68 -23.34
C LYS A 804 27.71 -15.82 -23.12
N ALA A 805 28.22 -15.80 -21.89
CA ALA A 805 29.53 -15.23 -21.59
C ALA A 805 30.64 -16.08 -22.26
N PHE A 806 31.52 -15.46 -23.04
CA PHE A 806 32.67 -16.11 -23.66
C PHE A 806 33.92 -15.25 -23.53
N LYS A 807 35.09 -15.89 -23.46
CA LYS A 807 36.37 -15.17 -23.45
C LYS A 807 36.64 -14.67 -24.88
N PRO A 808 36.68 -13.36 -25.14
CA PRO A 808 36.90 -12.85 -26.49
C PRO A 808 38.32 -13.16 -26.95
N THR A 809 38.47 -13.58 -28.20
CA THR A 809 39.79 -13.75 -28.84
C THR A 809 40.37 -12.41 -29.31
N SER A 810 39.54 -11.36 -29.44
CA SER A 810 39.95 -9.99 -29.73
C SER A 810 38.91 -8.98 -29.22
N ASN A 811 39.30 -7.71 -29.09
CA ASN A 811 38.36 -6.65 -28.69
C ASN A 811 37.16 -6.48 -29.64
N LYS A 812 37.28 -6.90 -30.91
CA LYS A 812 36.19 -6.85 -31.90
C LYS A 812 35.30 -8.10 -31.90
N ALA A 813 35.60 -9.13 -31.11
CA ALA A 813 34.84 -10.37 -31.08
C ALA A 813 33.42 -10.13 -30.50
N LYS A 814 32.39 -10.37 -31.32
CA LYS A 814 30.95 -10.17 -30.99
C LYS A 814 30.19 -11.48 -30.69
N TYR A 815 30.76 -12.64 -31.03
CA TYR A 815 30.08 -13.93 -30.95
C TYR A 815 30.95 -14.97 -30.24
N CYS A 816 30.33 -15.86 -29.46
CA CYS A 816 31.01 -17.06 -28.97
C CYS A 816 31.36 -17.96 -30.16
N GLN A 817 32.29 -18.90 -29.95
CA GLN A 817 32.84 -19.73 -31.03
C GLN A 817 31.76 -20.49 -31.84
N SER A 818 30.73 -21.02 -31.19
CA SER A 818 29.65 -21.73 -31.88
C SER A 818 28.76 -20.79 -32.72
N CYS A 819 28.37 -19.64 -32.16
CA CYS A 819 27.58 -18.63 -32.87
C CYS A 819 28.36 -17.96 -34.00
N GLY A 820 29.67 -17.74 -33.81
CA GLY A 820 30.58 -17.25 -34.85
C GLY A 820 30.60 -18.18 -36.05
N LYS A 821 30.84 -19.48 -35.82
CA LYS A 821 30.81 -20.53 -36.87
C LYS A 821 29.45 -20.61 -37.59
N LYS A 822 28.33 -20.49 -36.86
CA LYS A 822 26.99 -20.47 -37.47
C LYS A 822 26.84 -19.26 -38.40
N LYS A 823 27.24 -18.07 -37.94
CA LYS A 823 27.15 -16.84 -38.73
C LYS A 823 28.06 -16.86 -39.96
N GLU A 824 29.25 -17.46 -39.85
CA GLU A 824 30.15 -17.68 -40.99
C GLU A 824 29.53 -18.63 -42.03
N ARG A 825 28.93 -19.74 -41.58
CA ARG A 825 28.18 -20.66 -42.47
C ARG A 825 27.02 -19.96 -43.17
N ASP A 826 26.25 -19.13 -42.46
CA ASP A 826 25.13 -18.39 -43.05
C ASP A 826 25.60 -17.32 -44.05
N LYS A 827 26.73 -16.65 -43.78
CA LYS A 827 27.39 -15.75 -44.73
C LYS A 827 27.87 -16.50 -45.97
N TYR A 828 28.52 -17.65 -45.80
CA TYR A 828 29.01 -18.48 -46.91
C TYR A 828 27.85 -19.00 -47.78
N LYS A 829 26.75 -19.44 -47.16
CA LYS A 829 25.52 -19.81 -47.88
C LYS A 829 24.94 -18.63 -48.68
N LYS A 830 24.84 -17.44 -48.09
CA LYS A 830 24.39 -16.22 -48.81
C LYS A 830 25.32 -15.84 -49.97
N TYR A 831 26.63 -15.96 -49.79
CA TYR A 831 27.63 -15.70 -50.82
C TYR A 831 27.51 -16.68 -51.99
N ASN A 832 27.42 -17.98 -51.73
CA ASN A 832 27.22 -18.98 -52.78
C ASN A 832 25.88 -18.82 -53.50
N LYS A 833 24.81 -18.43 -52.78
CA LYS A 833 23.50 -18.13 -53.41
C LYS A 833 23.58 -16.92 -54.35
N LYS A 834 24.35 -15.88 -54.00
CA LYS A 834 24.62 -14.74 -54.91
C LYS A 834 25.49 -15.15 -56.10
N ARG A 835 26.45 -16.06 -55.92
CA ARG A 835 27.31 -16.56 -57.01
C ARG A 835 26.58 -17.47 -58.00
N ILE A 836 25.57 -18.19 -57.54
CA ILE A 836 24.68 -19.01 -58.38
C ILE A 836 23.67 -18.13 -59.14
N ASN A 837 23.26 -16.99 -58.60
CA ASN A 837 22.40 -16.03 -59.31
C ASN A 837 23.15 -15.07 -60.25
N HIS A 838 24.48 -15.20 -60.36
CA HIS A 838 25.35 -14.41 -61.26
C HIS A 838 26.14 -15.31 -62.24
N ARG A 839 25.77 -16.59 -62.29
CA ARG A 839 26.04 -17.50 -63.41
C ARG A 839 24.69 -17.84 -64.01
#